data_AF-A0A3R8V8R4-F1
#
_entry.id   AF-A0A3R8V8R4-F1
#
_cell.length_a   1.000
_cell.length_b   1.000
_cell.length_c   1.000
_cell.angle_alpha   90.00
_cell.angle_beta   90.00
_cell.angle_gamma   90.00
#
_symmetry.space_group_name_H-M   'P 1'
#
loop_
_entity.id
_entity.type
_entity.pdbx_description
1 polymer ?
#
loop_
_entity_poly.entity_id
_entity_poly.type
_entity_poly.pdbx_seq_one_letter_code
_entity_poly.pdbx_strand_id
1 'polypeptide(L)'
;MNETVEAAPKEIFNQQLDASEQEAVEALVAQHRNNAALTQQLAVDASRLITCSEERLKQQADSGFFKRFAGAFSGKNRQNQLLNQLDALHMQKFAWHYLKQLQQQNLINAQSIAVIRNNLGTMNEYIIETREFLFQAVDKINRRLIRVENNTSFHQWSLNIEANKRRFKSMPKALLVLNLAYDFMRSHPGVMLTTQDINHLIVTLEKLDVDCDEEVELLSFIIDLIDQIEATSIERYRAIIELSFEGHTADSYFIQKNISGLAFNSLYYLSDEYDRIIDMVSDGEVCDSDEKRERIISRFFGKAFSGLYTQYQMRDLIEEIIGGSLLTLDIYKDQHGLNALPDDIVEDAHGEPVALVSSLPDIRAHTFFDTNADHEARHSYMLLFALCIENSQSLNRQGREFLELLAHKAGCPQVPVEIAALADNPRKAQDYSPVLQNLLKGDDNTYTWLIDAFYLLTLCQKAIEGPQVLRILNALKPTQFKEQFPRMLAMLTEQDEQNILAAAEKLQAQTRGWKNIVRYRELRFDRAFSEIKTQLSSISFDAVHLSLELSKATMKASEYSYFMDAWDDSFLSKVSTKVGGAAYTIGRSSCLSTLNEMRKKISAFISAHSSTLNQGNRVLSRWGLASITFKDECGYADFELDNSATNEDWYDQFNHFDQQLGNTLTSFSEACEDVAKQLWLFMEGRFDESVVESKAKQSAERIAQKQQEKLAKQSVTFDKDGRDHLFSIEWRQVEHPPCDPEKIQSIKTDGATWLIVDNANRVYRSLDREHWHTVRLSAGEDSPYISKLDYVGGMWIAVAGYSDGFYYSRDAQNWKQSHFPDVPGYEFTCTDEIVYFNGLWLWRFKERREYAYVEKGLIFDSTKTNNFDKIAVFCTANLDNQWQRWEDTPSFSEGVVVESLQPLPGGNTLLAFCKYDWFYTTSKKKNNAASFVSYYVAGKGWRNCTWANEDDHYGVPLITRVGQKFMCFYSDCVMTSDKNGYEWKLQSKDIRISDCAHLQDMSLFSTKWGRETLYVSQSGEIFAELVLEEGTWKHIAANEQGTLSVYSPNKHETFLRSGNYICHPKA
;
A
#
# COMPACT_ATOMS: atom_id res chain seq x y z
N MET A 1 8.54 -21.50 25.19
CA MET A 1 9.63 -20.61 24.72
C MET A 1 9.35 -20.26 23.27
N ASN A 2 9.07 -19.04 22.87
CA ASN A 2 8.95 -17.76 23.56
C ASN A 2 8.00 -16.99 22.62
N GLU A 3 6.91 -16.41 23.11
CA GLU A 3 6.92 -15.10 23.77
C GLU A 3 7.71 -14.05 22.98
N THR A 4 7.09 -12.88 22.83
CA THR A 4 7.51 -11.71 22.02
C THR A 4 7.30 -12.00 20.53
N VAL A 5 6.33 -11.43 19.82
CA VAL A 5 6.20 -10.01 19.45
C VAL A 5 4.75 -9.72 18.98
N GLU A 6 3.80 -9.54 19.89
CA GLU A 6 2.44 -9.10 19.46
C GLU A 6 1.74 -8.08 20.36
N ALA A 7 2.36 -7.70 21.47
CA ALA A 7 2.07 -6.45 22.17
C ALA A 7 3.24 -5.50 21.92
N ALA A 8 3.11 -4.56 20.98
CA ALA A 8 4.21 -3.60 20.79
C ALA A 8 3.92 -2.21 20.22
N PRO A 9 2.94 -1.92 19.34
CA PRO A 9 2.91 -0.54 18.83
C PRO A 9 2.17 0.46 19.74
N LYS A 10 1.17 0.01 20.53
CA LYS A 10 0.34 0.92 21.35
C LYS A 10 0.58 0.85 22.87
N GLU A 11 0.95 -0.29 23.44
CA GLU A 11 1.25 -0.39 24.88
C GLU A 11 2.68 0.02 25.24
N ILE A 12 3.64 -0.09 24.31
CA ILE A 12 5.04 0.27 24.53
C ILE A 12 5.23 1.76 24.86
N PHE A 13 4.44 2.65 24.26
CA PHE A 13 4.52 4.10 24.53
C PHE A 13 3.81 4.53 25.83
N ASN A 14 3.06 3.62 26.47
CA ASN A 14 2.33 3.87 27.70
C ASN A 14 2.85 3.08 28.91
N GLN A 15 3.70 2.07 28.70
CA GLN A 15 4.40 1.36 29.78
C GLN A 15 5.43 2.28 30.45
N GLN A 16 5.40 2.36 31.78
CA GLN A 16 6.46 3.02 32.55
C GLN A 16 7.79 2.28 32.32
N LEU A 17 8.88 3.04 32.20
CA LEU A 17 10.24 2.49 32.12
C LEU A 17 10.51 1.69 33.39
N ASP A 18 11.22 0.56 33.29
CA ASP A 18 11.65 -0.15 34.50
C ASP A 18 12.73 0.65 35.25
N ALA A 19 13.02 0.28 36.50
CA ALA A 19 13.92 1.07 37.34
C ALA A 19 15.34 1.24 36.75
N SER A 20 15.83 0.26 35.97
CA SER A 20 17.15 0.33 35.33
C SER A 20 17.12 1.20 34.07
N GLU A 21 16.03 1.13 33.31
CA GLU A 21 15.80 1.93 32.11
C GLU A 21 15.55 3.40 32.48
N GLN A 22 14.85 3.65 33.58
CA GLN A 22 14.56 4.98 34.08
C GLN A 22 15.82 5.66 34.65
N GLU A 23 16.70 4.91 35.34
CA GLU A 23 18.00 5.40 35.81
C GLU A 23 18.96 5.69 34.64
N ALA A 24 18.95 4.87 33.58
CA ALA A 24 19.74 5.11 32.37
C ALA A 24 19.28 6.36 31.61
N VAL A 25 17.97 6.56 31.49
CA VAL A 25 17.38 7.75 30.85
C VAL A 25 17.66 9.01 31.70
N GLU A 26 17.53 8.94 33.03
CA GLU A 26 17.82 10.07 33.93
C GLU A 26 19.31 10.42 33.97
N ALA A 27 20.21 9.42 33.95
CA ALA A 27 21.65 9.62 33.85
C ALA A 27 22.04 10.30 32.52
N LEU A 28 21.43 9.89 31.40
CA LEU A 28 21.59 10.54 30.10
C LEU A 28 21.11 12.00 30.14
N VAL A 29 19.90 12.25 30.66
CA VAL A 29 19.35 13.62 30.76
C VAL A 29 20.22 14.52 31.66
N ALA A 30 20.72 14.01 32.78
CA ALA A 30 21.61 14.73 33.67
C ALA A 30 22.97 15.06 33.04
N GLN A 31 23.52 14.13 32.24
CA GLN A 31 24.77 14.32 31.50
C GLN A 31 24.65 15.39 30.40
N HIS A 32 23.42 15.69 29.95
CA HIS A 32 23.16 16.55 28.79
C HIS A 32 22.48 17.89 29.09
N ARG A 33 22.27 18.23 30.37
CA ARG A 33 21.62 19.48 30.83
C ARG A 33 22.30 20.78 30.38
N ASN A 34 23.54 20.73 29.89
CA ASN A 34 24.37 21.90 29.56
C ASN A 34 24.69 22.09 28.07
N ASN A 35 24.14 21.32 27.13
CA ASN A 35 24.58 21.39 25.72
C ASN A 35 23.45 21.21 24.68
N ALA A 36 22.71 22.29 24.43
CA ALA A 36 21.50 22.31 23.57
C ALA A 36 21.71 21.80 22.13
N ALA A 37 22.91 21.98 21.55
CA ALA A 37 23.23 21.52 20.20
C ALA A 37 23.37 19.98 20.10
N LEU A 38 23.89 19.34 21.14
CA LEU A 38 24.03 17.87 21.19
C LEU A 38 22.68 17.19 21.41
N THR A 39 21.78 17.83 22.15
CA THR A 39 20.40 17.37 22.39
C THR A 39 19.55 17.34 21.11
N GLN A 40 19.75 18.32 20.20
CA GLN A 40 19.10 18.32 18.88
C GLN A 40 19.70 17.28 17.93
N GLN A 41 21.01 17.06 17.96
CA GLN A 41 21.68 16.09 17.10
C GLN A 41 21.27 14.64 17.43
N LEU A 42 21.07 14.32 18.71
CA LEU A 42 20.61 12.98 19.13
C LEU A 42 19.15 12.68 18.77
N ALA A 43 18.27 13.69 18.73
CA ALA A 43 16.90 13.52 18.22
C ALA A 43 16.88 13.22 16.70
N VAL A 44 17.86 13.75 15.97
CA VAL A 44 18.08 13.47 14.54
C VAL A 44 18.73 12.11 14.32
N ASP A 45 19.66 11.69 15.17
CA ASP A 45 20.31 10.37 15.09
C ASP A 45 19.35 9.22 15.50
N ALA A 46 18.42 9.46 16.42
CA ALA A 46 17.32 8.54 16.71
C ALA A 46 16.36 8.37 15.51
N SER A 47 16.15 9.43 14.73
CA SER A 47 15.42 9.39 13.46
C SER A 47 16.17 8.59 12.38
N ARG A 48 17.50 8.66 12.33
CA ARG A 48 18.35 7.87 11.39
C ARG A 48 18.40 6.38 11.71
N LEU A 49 18.39 6.01 13.00
CA LEU A 49 18.37 4.60 13.43
C LEU A 49 17.09 3.87 12.99
N ILE A 50 15.97 4.59 12.86
CA ILE A 50 14.71 4.08 12.32
C ILE A 50 14.82 3.85 10.80
N THR A 51 15.53 4.71 10.07
CA THR A 51 15.75 4.59 8.61
C THR A 51 16.67 3.42 8.23
N CYS A 52 17.64 3.06 9.08
CA CYS A 52 18.53 1.91 8.85
C CYS A 52 17.82 0.54 8.84
N SER A 53 16.58 0.46 9.34
CA SER A 53 15.73 -0.74 9.26
C SER A 53 15.26 -1.03 7.82
N GLU A 54 15.05 0.02 7.01
CA GLU A 54 14.57 -0.09 5.62
C GLU A 54 15.68 -0.53 4.65
N GLU A 55 16.93 -0.13 4.92
CA GLU A 55 18.11 -0.53 4.13
C GLU A 55 18.38 -2.05 4.18
N ARG A 56 18.07 -2.71 5.31
CA ARG A 56 18.19 -4.18 5.43
C ARG A 56 17.08 -4.96 4.69
N LEU A 57 15.91 -4.34 4.46
CA LEU A 57 14.83 -4.91 3.63
C LEU A 57 15.17 -4.83 2.14
N LYS A 58 15.84 -3.76 1.69
CA LYS A 58 16.35 -3.62 0.31
C LYS A 58 17.43 -4.67 -0.02
N GLN A 59 18.35 -4.96 0.91
CA GLN A 59 19.38 -5.99 0.70
C GLN A 59 18.82 -7.43 0.54
N GLN A 60 17.56 -7.69 0.91
CA GLN A 60 16.93 -9.00 0.71
C GLN A 60 16.29 -9.14 -0.69
N ALA A 61 15.85 -8.02 -1.28
CA ALA A 61 15.26 -7.94 -2.61
C ALA A 61 16.29 -8.19 -3.73
N ASP A 62 17.57 -7.88 -3.49
CA ASP A 62 18.66 -8.03 -4.46
C ASP A 62 19.35 -9.42 -4.44
N SER A 63 18.86 -10.35 -3.63
CA SER A 63 19.36 -11.73 -3.65
C SER A 63 18.72 -12.53 -4.80
N GLY A 64 19.51 -12.94 -5.79
CA GLY A 64 19.03 -13.66 -6.97
C GLY A 64 18.19 -14.92 -6.68
N PHE A 65 17.31 -15.26 -7.63
CA PHE A 65 16.27 -16.31 -7.59
C PHE A 65 16.67 -17.64 -6.91
N PHE A 66 17.87 -18.19 -7.17
CA PHE A 66 18.30 -19.47 -6.60
C PHE A 66 18.74 -19.39 -5.12
N LYS A 67 19.14 -18.21 -4.60
CA LYS A 67 19.38 -17.99 -3.17
C LYS A 67 18.07 -17.85 -2.39
N ARG A 68 17.05 -17.25 -3.01
CA ARG A 68 15.68 -17.19 -2.46
C ARG A 68 15.05 -18.58 -2.33
N PHE A 69 15.33 -19.47 -3.29
CA PHE A 69 14.89 -20.87 -3.26
C PHE A 69 15.60 -21.72 -2.18
N ALA A 70 16.92 -21.56 -2.00
CA ALA A 70 17.68 -22.28 -0.97
C ALA A 70 17.41 -21.77 0.48
N GLY A 71 17.08 -20.49 0.64
CA GLY A 71 16.68 -19.90 1.93
C GLY A 71 15.27 -20.31 2.37
N ALA A 72 14.36 -20.55 1.41
CA ALA A 72 13.02 -21.07 1.66
C ALA A 72 13.03 -22.52 2.19
N PHE A 73 14.07 -23.30 1.85
CA PHE A 73 14.24 -24.68 2.29
C PHE A 73 14.99 -24.85 3.63
N SER A 74 15.51 -23.76 4.23
CA SER A 74 16.33 -23.81 5.48
C SER A 74 15.82 -22.98 6.66
N GLY A 75 14.66 -22.31 6.53
CA GLY A 75 14.02 -21.56 7.63
C GLY A 75 14.71 -20.28 8.11
N LYS A 76 15.98 -20.02 7.73
CA LYS A 76 16.78 -18.86 8.19
C LYS A 76 16.23 -17.48 7.79
N ASN A 77 15.34 -17.39 6.80
CA ASN A 77 14.73 -16.13 6.40
C ASN A 77 13.69 -15.60 7.40
N ARG A 78 13.06 -16.47 8.20
CA ARG A 78 11.98 -16.10 9.13
C ARG A 78 12.52 -15.56 10.48
N GLN A 79 13.72 -15.99 10.87
CA GLN A 79 14.36 -15.63 12.16
C GLN A 79 15.00 -14.23 12.13
N ASN A 80 15.59 -13.84 10.98
CA ASN A 80 16.16 -12.50 10.78
C ASN A 80 15.09 -11.40 10.63
N GLN A 81 13.89 -11.73 10.15
CA GLN A 81 12.77 -10.79 10.06
C GLN A 81 12.15 -10.48 11.43
N LEU A 82 12.12 -11.45 12.36
CA LEU A 82 11.57 -11.27 13.72
C LEU A 82 12.50 -10.46 14.65
N LEU A 83 13.81 -10.68 14.57
CA LEU A 83 14.81 -9.92 15.34
C LEU A 83 14.85 -8.43 14.94
N ASN A 84 14.76 -8.13 13.64
CA ASN A 84 14.75 -6.74 13.15
C ASN A 84 13.48 -5.96 13.56
N GLN A 85 12.34 -6.64 13.73
CA GLN A 85 11.09 -6.00 14.17
C GLN A 85 11.09 -5.68 15.66
N LEU A 86 11.66 -6.56 16.51
CA LEU A 86 11.82 -6.33 17.96
C LEU A 86 12.76 -5.17 18.28
N ASP A 87 13.92 -5.12 17.62
CA ASP A 87 14.93 -4.07 17.84
C ASP A 87 14.41 -2.68 17.45
N ALA A 88 13.66 -2.57 16.36
CA ALA A 88 13.03 -1.33 15.92
C ALA A 88 11.96 -0.82 16.91
N LEU A 89 11.16 -1.73 17.48
CA LEU A 89 10.12 -1.39 18.46
C LEU A 89 10.70 -0.95 19.81
N HIS A 90 11.78 -1.58 20.28
CA HIS A 90 12.49 -1.15 21.50
C HIS A 90 13.16 0.23 21.31
N MET A 91 13.80 0.47 20.15
CA MET A 91 14.42 1.77 19.85
C MET A 91 13.38 2.90 19.76
N GLN A 92 12.18 2.63 19.24
CA GLN A 92 11.08 3.59 19.20
C GLN A 92 10.55 3.95 20.61
N LYS A 93 10.48 2.98 21.54
CA LYS A 93 10.10 3.19 22.96
C LYS A 93 11.02 4.19 23.65
N PHE A 94 12.33 3.95 23.57
CA PHE A 94 13.36 4.77 24.22
C PHE A 94 13.40 6.19 23.65
N ALA A 95 13.29 6.34 22.32
CA ALA A 95 13.28 7.65 21.67
C ALA A 95 12.09 8.50 22.14
N TRP A 96 10.91 7.90 22.31
CA TRP A 96 9.70 8.61 22.72
C TRP A 96 9.71 9.04 24.20
N HIS A 97 10.14 8.17 25.12
CA HIS A 97 10.26 8.52 26.55
C HIS A 97 11.35 9.57 26.81
N TYR A 98 12.47 9.49 26.10
CA TYR A 98 13.55 10.48 26.17
C TYR A 98 13.10 11.86 25.67
N LEU A 99 12.38 11.92 24.54
CA LEU A 99 11.79 13.17 24.01
C LEU A 99 10.75 13.79 24.96
N LYS A 100 9.93 12.97 25.63
CA LYS A 100 8.92 13.43 26.60
C LYS A 100 9.53 14.04 27.87
N GLN A 101 10.61 13.46 28.41
CA GLN A 101 11.34 14.04 29.55
C GLN A 101 12.07 15.35 29.18
N LEU A 102 12.58 15.48 27.95
CA LEU A 102 13.17 16.72 27.44
C LEU A 102 12.13 17.84 27.26
N GLN A 103 10.89 17.50 26.87
CA GLN A 103 9.75 18.43 26.81
C GLN A 103 9.35 18.95 28.19
N GLN A 104 9.30 18.08 29.22
CA GLN A 104 8.97 18.47 30.60
C GLN A 104 10.01 19.43 31.24
N GLN A 105 11.23 19.53 30.69
CA GLN A 105 12.29 20.44 31.16
C GLN A 105 12.49 21.71 30.29
N ASN A 106 11.60 22.01 29.32
CA ASN A 106 11.69 23.18 28.42
C ASN A 106 12.98 23.25 27.55
N LEU A 107 13.58 22.12 27.17
CA LEU A 107 14.87 22.07 26.45
C LEU A 107 14.76 21.90 24.91
N ILE A 108 13.56 21.86 24.31
CA ILE A 108 13.36 21.76 22.84
C ILE A 108 12.25 22.72 22.36
N ASN A 109 12.48 23.38 21.21
CA ASN A 109 11.51 24.26 20.53
C ASN A 109 10.41 23.47 19.80
N ALA A 110 9.17 23.97 19.85
CA ALA A 110 7.96 23.33 19.28
C ALA A 110 8.04 23.01 17.76
N GLN A 111 8.92 23.67 17.00
CA GLN A 111 9.13 23.41 15.57
C GLN A 111 9.83 22.07 15.28
N SER A 112 10.73 21.58 16.15
CA SER A 112 11.37 20.28 15.96
C SER A 112 10.39 19.12 16.16
N ILE A 113 9.39 19.31 17.04
CA ILE A 113 8.27 18.39 17.23
C ILE A 113 7.36 18.39 15.99
N ALA A 114 7.17 19.54 15.33
CA ALA A 114 6.38 19.66 14.10
C ALA A 114 7.05 18.99 12.89
N VAL A 115 8.38 19.04 12.77
CA VAL A 115 9.13 18.35 11.71
C VAL A 115 9.08 16.83 11.89
N ILE A 116 9.24 16.34 13.13
CA ILE A 116 9.09 14.91 13.44
C ILE A 116 7.64 14.45 13.22
N ARG A 117 6.66 15.29 13.55
CA ARG A 117 5.23 15.06 13.29
C ARG A 117 4.87 15.11 11.79
N ASN A 118 5.54 15.94 11.00
CA ASN A 118 5.36 16.00 9.54
C ASN A 118 6.02 14.81 8.84
N ASN A 119 7.16 14.31 9.32
CA ASN A 119 7.77 13.08 8.80
C ASN A 119 6.99 11.82 9.20
N LEU A 120 6.41 11.79 10.42
CA LEU A 120 5.39 10.80 10.79
C LEU A 120 4.08 10.98 9.99
N GLY A 121 3.78 12.22 9.57
CA GLY A 121 2.62 12.58 8.75
C GLY A 121 2.79 12.30 7.27
N THR A 122 4.01 12.22 6.72
CA THR A 122 4.26 11.76 5.34
C THR A 122 4.06 10.25 5.21
N MET A 123 4.15 9.52 6.33
CA MET A 123 3.63 8.15 6.46
C MET A 123 2.10 8.07 6.29
N ASN A 124 1.36 9.19 6.38
CA ASN A 124 -0.07 9.23 6.09
C ASN A 124 -0.41 9.22 4.58
N GLU A 125 0.51 9.49 3.66
CA GLU A 125 0.19 9.34 2.22
C GLU A 125 0.28 7.88 1.75
N TYR A 126 0.98 7.04 2.51
CA TYR A 126 0.83 5.59 2.44
C TYR A 126 -0.54 5.10 2.99
N ILE A 127 -1.40 5.97 3.58
CA ILE A 127 -2.68 5.54 4.21
C ILE A 127 -3.72 5.01 3.22
N ILE A 128 -3.62 5.35 1.94
CA ILE A 128 -4.57 4.83 0.95
C ILE A 128 -4.25 3.37 0.59
N GLU A 129 -2.97 3.00 0.43
CA GLU A 129 -2.53 1.60 0.44
C GLU A 129 -2.69 0.95 1.82
N THR A 130 -2.63 1.74 2.90
CA THR A 130 -2.87 1.27 4.26
C THR A 130 -4.33 0.93 4.51
N ARG A 131 -5.32 1.35 3.70
CA ARG A 131 -6.74 1.01 3.93
C ARG A 131 -7.05 -0.43 3.55
N GLU A 132 -6.44 -0.92 2.48
CA GLU A 132 -6.51 -2.31 2.03
C GLU A 132 -5.62 -3.22 2.89
N PHE A 133 -4.44 -2.71 3.29
CA PHE A 133 -3.58 -3.35 4.30
C PHE A 133 -4.21 -3.33 5.70
N LEU A 134 -5.03 -2.34 6.11
CA LEU A 134 -5.69 -2.27 7.41
C LEU A 134 -6.84 -3.26 7.54
N PHE A 135 -7.59 -3.51 6.47
CA PHE A 135 -8.57 -4.61 6.48
C PHE A 135 -7.86 -5.97 6.66
N GLN A 136 -6.74 -6.18 5.94
CA GLN A 136 -5.93 -7.39 6.10
C GLN A 136 -5.17 -7.43 7.42
N ALA A 137 -4.76 -6.29 7.99
CA ALA A 137 -4.01 -6.19 9.24
C ALA A 137 -4.92 -6.25 10.47
N VAL A 138 -6.15 -5.74 10.42
CA VAL A 138 -7.14 -5.92 11.50
C VAL A 138 -7.58 -7.38 11.55
N ASP A 139 -7.82 -8.01 10.41
CA ASP A 139 -8.09 -9.45 10.35
C ASP A 139 -6.87 -10.27 10.81
N LYS A 140 -5.65 -9.87 10.41
CA LYS A 140 -4.40 -10.52 10.87
C LYS A 140 -4.05 -10.21 12.33
N ILE A 141 -4.41 -9.05 12.89
CA ILE A 141 -4.25 -8.66 14.31
C ILE A 141 -5.29 -9.39 15.16
N ASN A 142 -6.53 -9.54 14.69
CA ASN A 142 -7.54 -10.34 15.37
C ASN A 142 -7.11 -11.81 15.41
N ARG A 143 -6.64 -12.36 14.28
CA ARG A 143 -6.05 -13.72 14.22
C ARG A 143 -4.78 -13.88 15.06
N ARG A 144 -3.96 -12.82 15.19
CA ARG A 144 -2.72 -12.76 15.98
C ARG A 144 -3.01 -12.66 17.49
N LEU A 145 -3.91 -11.77 17.90
CA LEU A 145 -4.38 -11.62 19.27
C LEU A 145 -5.03 -12.92 19.77
N ILE A 146 -5.94 -13.49 18.98
CA ILE A 146 -6.50 -14.84 19.21
C ILE A 146 -5.36 -15.84 19.39
N ARG A 147 -4.32 -15.82 18.54
CA ARG A 147 -3.17 -16.73 18.66
C ARG A 147 -2.28 -16.50 19.89
N VAL A 148 -2.08 -15.26 20.35
CA VAL A 148 -1.33 -14.96 21.58
C VAL A 148 -2.10 -15.32 22.84
N GLU A 149 -3.40 -15.00 22.88
CA GLU A 149 -4.30 -15.39 23.97
C GLU A 149 -4.38 -16.91 24.07
N ASN A 150 -4.50 -17.61 22.94
CA ASN A 150 -4.47 -19.07 22.89
C ASN A 150 -3.11 -19.63 23.33
N ASN A 151 -1.97 -19.08 22.87
CA ASN A 151 -0.64 -19.53 23.28
C ASN A 151 -0.37 -19.35 24.78
N THR A 152 -0.87 -18.25 25.36
CA THR A 152 -0.78 -17.99 26.80
C THR A 152 -1.64 -18.98 27.57
N SER A 153 -2.85 -19.27 27.09
CA SER A 153 -3.72 -20.29 27.65
C SER A 153 -3.08 -21.70 27.59
N PHE A 154 -2.50 -22.08 26.44
CA PHE A 154 -1.78 -23.36 26.28
C PHE A 154 -0.59 -23.47 27.24
N HIS A 155 0.19 -22.39 27.42
CA HIS A 155 1.31 -22.37 28.37
C HIS A 155 0.82 -22.46 29.81
N GLN A 156 -0.26 -21.77 30.19
CA GLN A 156 -0.84 -21.87 31.53
C GLN A 156 -1.37 -23.28 31.80
N TRP A 157 -2.05 -23.89 30.83
CA TRP A 157 -2.48 -25.29 30.91
C TRP A 157 -1.29 -26.22 31.13
N SER A 158 -0.24 -26.12 30.30
CA SER A 158 0.97 -26.94 30.41
C SER A 158 1.67 -26.76 31.77
N LEU A 159 1.80 -25.51 32.24
CA LEU A 159 2.35 -25.19 33.56
C LEU A 159 1.51 -25.78 34.70
N ASN A 160 0.18 -25.77 34.58
CA ASN A 160 -0.72 -26.39 35.57
C ASN A 160 -0.55 -27.91 35.61
N ILE A 161 -0.37 -28.58 34.46
CA ILE A 161 -0.07 -30.02 34.39
C ILE A 161 1.31 -30.30 35.01
N GLU A 162 2.33 -29.51 34.68
CA GLU A 162 3.69 -29.64 35.22
C GLU A 162 3.74 -29.42 36.73
N ALA A 163 3.03 -28.41 37.25
CA ALA A 163 2.92 -28.17 38.69
C ALA A 163 2.28 -29.37 39.42
N ASN A 164 1.36 -30.07 38.75
CA ASN A 164 0.67 -31.25 39.27
C ASN A 164 1.26 -32.58 38.76
N LYS A 165 2.49 -32.58 38.22
CA LYS A 165 3.15 -33.72 37.56
C LYS A 165 3.08 -35.05 38.32
N ARG A 166 3.09 -35.03 39.66
CA ARG A 166 2.98 -36.23 40.50
C ARG A 166 1.66 -36.98 40.30
N ARG A 167 0.55 -36.28 40.07
CA ARG A 167 -0.78 -36.86 39.84
C ARG A 167 -0.89 -37.52 38.46
N PHE A 168 -0.23 -36.96 37.46
CA PHE A 168 -0.26 -37.45 36.08
C PHE A 168 0.70 -38.61 35.84
N LYS A 169 1.87 -38.60 36.50
CA LYS A 169 2.84 -39.72 36.43
C LYS A 169 2.31 -41.06 36.95
N SER A 170 1.30 -41.05 37.81
CA SER A 170 0.67 -42.27 38.31
C SER A 170 -0.40 -42.86 37.35
N MET A 171 -0.70 -42.18 36.25
CA MET A 171 -1.70 -42.65 35.29
C MET A 171 -1.04 -43.56 34.23
N PRO A 172 -1.68 -44.68 33.86
CA PRO A 172 -1.20 -45.53 32.76
C PRO A 172 -1.12 -44.78 31.42
N LYS A 173 -0.19 -45.20 30.56
CA LYS A 173 0.25 -44.42 29.38
C LYS A 173 -0.87 -44.08 28.40
N ALA A 174 -1.68 -45.05 27.99
CA ALA A 174 -2.74 -44.83 26.99
C ALA A 174 -3.85 -43.92 27.55
N LEU A 175 -4.26 -44.13 28.80
CA LEU A 175 -5.21 -43.25 29.49
C LEU A 175 -4.65 -41.85 29.74
N LEU A 176 -3.35 -41.72 30.01
CA LEU A 176 -2.70 -40.42 30.19
C LEU A 176 -2.71 -39.61 28.90
N VAL A 177 -2.39 -40.25 27.77
CA VAL A 177 -2.43 -39.63 26.44
C VAL A 177 -3.85 -39.14 26.12
N LEU A 178 -4.87 -40.00 26.29
CA LEU A 178 -6.26 -39.60 26.06
C LEU A 178 -6.71 -38.50 27.02
N ASN A 179 -6.43 -38.63 28.31
CA ASN A 179 -6.84 -37.66 29.31
C ASN A 179 -6.28 -36.26 29.00
N LEU A 180 -5.00 -36.17 28.62
CA LEU A 180 -4.39 -34.88 28.28
C LEU A 180 -4.81 -34.37 26.90
N ALA A 181 -5.06 -35.23 25.92
CA ALA A 181 -5.58 -34.80 24.61
C ALA A 181 -6.97 -34.16 24.72
N TYR A 182 -7.90 -34.80 25.43
CA TYR A 182 -9.25 -34.27 25.62
C TYR A 182 -9.28 -33.08 26.60
N ASP A 183 -8.48 -33.10 27.67
CA ASP A 183 -8.35 -31.97 28.60
C ASP A 183 -7.75 -30.73 27.91
N PHE A 184 -6.76 -30.94 27.03
CA PHE A 184 -6.19 -29.86 26.21
C PHE A 184 -7.26 -29.23 25.33
N MET A 185 -8.10 -29.99 24.64
CA MET A 185 -9.17 -29.38 23.86
C MET A 185 -10.23 -28.68 24.71
N ARG A 186 -10.68 -29.31 25.80
CA ARG A 186 -11.75 -28.76 26.67
C ARG A 186 -11.32 -27.48 27.38
N SER A 187 -10.03 -27.37 27.69
CA SER A 187 -9.45 -26.17 28.31
C SER A 187 -9.35 -24.99 27.33
N HIS A 188 -9.56 -25.22 26.03
CA HIS A 188 -9.44 -24.21 24.98
C HIS A 188 -10.67 -24.19 24.05
N PRO A 189 -11.89 -23.96 24.58
CA PRO A 189 -13.11 -23.98 23.79
C PRO A 189 -13.14 -22.82 22.79
N GLY A 190 -13.57 -23.08 21.55
CA GLY A 190 -13.68 -22.06 20.50
C GLY A 190 -12.35 -21.71 19.80
N VAL A 191 -11.25 -22.38 20.17
CA VAL A 191 -9.95 -22.20 19.54
C VAL A 191 -9.78 -23.15 18.36
N MET A 192 -9.48 -22.62 17.17
CA MET A 192 -9.03 -23.43 16.03
C MET A 192 -7.59 -23.89 16.24
N LEU A 193 -7.41 -25.09 16.80
CA LEU A 193 -6.10 -25.68 17.07
C LEU A 193 -5.36 -25.98 15.76
N THR A 194 -4.09 -25.56 15.67
CA THR A 194 -3.17 -25.95 14.61
C THR A 194 -2.21 -27.04 15.10
N THR A 195 -1.54 -27.74 14.19
CA THR A 195 -0.47 -28.70 14.51
C THR A 195 0.63 -28.08 15.40
N GLN A 196 0.88 -26.76 15.26
CA GLN A 196 1.85 -26.07 16.11
C GLN A 196 1.37 -25.92 17.55
N ASP A 197 0.06 -25.80 17.76
CA ASP A 197 -0.54 -25.66 19.09
C ASP A 197 -0.58 -27.01 19.81
N ILE A 198 -0.80 -28.10 19.07
CA ILE A 198 -0.72 -29.48 19.58
C ILE A 198 0.69 -29.81 20.10
N ASN A 199 1.75 -29.14 19.61
CA ASN A 199 3.09 -29.31 20.19
C ASN A 199 3.16 -28.95 21.68
N HIS A 200 2.28 -28.08 22.20
CA HIS A 200 2.23 -27.82 23.65
C HIS A 200 1.81 -29.06 24.43
N LEU A 201 0.84 -29.82 23.92
CA LEU A 201 0.46 -31.12 24.46
C LEU A 201 1.60 -32.14 24.32
N ILE A 202 2.22 -32.23 23.14
CA ILE A 202 3.33 -33.17 22.88
C ILE A 202 4.50 -32.92 23.84
N VAL A 203 4.96 -31.68 23.97
CA VAL A 203 6.05 -31.32 24.91
C VAL A 203 5.64 -31.61 26.36
N THR A 204 4.37 -31.42 26.71
CA THR A 204 3.87 -31.74 28.06
C THR A 204 3.87 -33.25 28.32
N LEU A 205 3.49 -34.06 27.32
CA LEU A 205 3.55 -35.53 27.37
C LEU A 205 5.00 -36.04 27.45
N GLU A 206 5.92 -35.48 26.67
CA GLU A 206 7.35 -35.79 26.75
C GLU A 206 7.92 -35.49 28.14
N LYS A 207 7.54 -34.35 28.74
CA LYS A 207 7.90 -34.02 30.13
C LYS A 207 7.32 -35.00 31.15
N LEU A 208 6.27 -35.74 30.81
CA LEU A 208 5.68 -36.80 31.63
C LEU A 208 6.27 -38.18 31.32
N ASP A 209 7.37 -38.24 30.57
CA ASP A 209 8.09 -39.46 30.16
C ASP A 209 7.30 -40.33 29.16
N VAL A 210 6.43 -39.72 28.34
CA VAL A 210 5.80 -40.38 27.18
C VAL A 210 6.62 -40.07 25.94
N ASP A 211 7.11 -41.10 25.25
CA ASP A 211 7.78 -40.93 23.96
C ASP A 211 6.72 -40.70 22.87
N CYS A 212 6.64 -39.48 22.33
CA CYS A 212 5.68 -39.11 21.30
C CYS A 212 6.16 -39.42 19.87
N ASP A 213 7.42 -39.83 19.70
CA ASP A 213 8.03 -40.22 18.42
C ASP A 213 8.18 -41.74 18.30
N GLU A 214 7.55 -42.50 19.21
CA GLU A 214 7.50 -43.95 19.12
C GLU A 214 6.44 -44.42 18.10
N GLU A 215 6.76 -45.48 17.36
CA GLU A 215 5.79 -46.18 16.51
C GLU A 215 4.90 -47.08 17.38
N VAL A 216 3.58 -46.90 17.26
CA VAL A 216 2.55 -47.65 17.97
C VAL A 216 1.56 -48.23 16.98
N GLU A 217 1.34 -49.53 17.09
CA GLU A 217 0.25 -50.20 16.37
C GLU A 217 -1.09 -49.88 17.04
N LEU A 218 -2.09 -49.46 16.26
CA LEU A 218 -3.40 -49.08 16.80
C LEU A 218 -4.06 -50.22 17.59
N LEU A 219 -3.97 -51.47 17.13
CA LEU A 219 -4.50 -52.63 17.87
C LEU A 219 -3.81 -52.81 19.23
N SER A 220 -2.48 -52.66 19.27
CA SER A 220 -1.72 -52.71 20.51
C SER A 220 -2.14 -51.59 21.47
N PHE A 221 -2.34 -50.36 20.97
CA PHE A 221 -2.86 -49.25 21.76
C PHE A 221 -4.26 -49.52 22.33
N ILE A 222 -5.15 -50.13 21.54
CA ILE A 222 -6.52 -50.49 21.97
C ILE A 222 -6.49 -51.61 23.02
N ILE A 223 -5.62 -52.61 22.87
CA ILE A 223 -5.44 -53.67 23.88
C ILE A 223 -4.93 -53.08 25.19
N ASP A 224 -3.91 -52.21 25.13
CA ASP A 224 -3.39 -51.49 26.30
C ASP A 224 -4.48 -50.65 26.97
N LEU A 225 -5.36 -50.04 26.18
CA LEU A 225 -6.49 -49.27 26.70
C LEU A 225 -7.49 -50.16 27.43
N ILE A 226 -7.85 -51.32 26.87
CA ILE A 226 -8.77 -52.28 27.50
C ILE A 226 -8.25 -52.70 28.88
N ASP A 227 -6.96 -53.03 28.98
CA ASP A 227 -6.29 -53.40 30.24
C ASP A 227 -6.32 -52.25 31.26
N GLN A 228 -6.08 -51.02 30.79
CA GLN A 228 -6.08 -49.83 31.64
C GLN A 228 -7.47 -49.41 32.10
N ILE A 229 -8.51 -49.64 31.27
CA ILE A 229 -9.91 -49.42 31.64
C ILE A 229 -10.33 -50.41 32.73
N GLU A 230 -9.94 -51.68 32.61
CA GLU A 230 -10.22 -52.71 33.61
C GLU A 230 -9.64 -52.32 34.98
N ALA A 231 -8.43 -51.74 34.97
CA ALA A 231 -7.76 -51.27 36.19
C ALA A 231 -8.33 -49.95 36.77
N THR A 232 -9.12 -49.17 36.02
CA THR A 232 -9.62 -47.86 36.45
C THR A 232 -11.14 -47.83 36.60
N SER A 233 -11.88 -47.69 35.50
CA SER A 233 -13.28 -48.11 35.30
C SER A 233 -13.75 -47.65 33.91
N ILE A 234 -14.78 -48.31 33.36
CA ILE A 234 -15.39 -47.92 32.08
C ILE A 234 -16.06 -46.54 32.14
N GLU A 235 -16.66 -46.16 33.28
CA GLU A 235 -17.27 -44.84 33.47
C GLU A 235 -16.23 -43.73 33.41
N ARG A 236 -15.04 -43.97 33.98
CA ARG A 236 -13.95 -43.01 33.94
C ARG A 236 -13.41 -42.82 32.53
N TYR A 237 -13.31 -43.90 31.76
CA TYR A 237 -12.92 -43.84 30.36
C TYR A 237 -13.93 -43.06 29.52
N ARG A 238 -15.24 -43.36 29.67
CA ARG A 238 -16.31 -42.63 28.98
C ARG A 238 -16.29 -41.13 29.30
N ALA A 239 -16.05 -40.76 30.56
CA ALA A 239 -15.92 -39.36 30.96
C ALA A 239 -14.68 -38.67 30.34
N ILE A 240 -13.58 -39.40 30.14
CA ILE A 240 -12.37 -38.85 29.50
C ILE A 240 -12.67 -38.47 28.05
N ILE A 241 -13.32 -39.36 27.29
CA ILE A 241 -13.55 -39.16 25.85
C ILE A 241 -14.85 -38.43 25.50
N GLU A 242 -15.67 -38.04 26.48
CA GLU A 242 -16.96 -37.38 26.22
C GLU A 242 -16.79 -36.04 25.47
N LEU A 243 -17.51 -35.86 24.36
CA LEU A 243 -17.55 -34.60 23.63
C LEU A 243 -18.86 -33.87 23.89
N SER A 244 -18.79 -32.80 24.67
CA SER A 244 -19.94 -31.98 25.03
C SER A 244 -19.69 -30.48 24.82
N PHE A 245 -20.76 -29.75 24.51
CA PHE A 245 -20.78 -28.30 24.31
C PHE A 245 -22.10 -27.73 24.82
N GLU A 246 -22.04 -26.71 25.69
CA GLU A 246 -23.22 -26.01 26.27
C GLU A 246 -24.33 -26.94 26.82
N GLY A 247 -23.95 -28.10 27.37
CA GLY A 247 -24.90 -29.09 27.92
C GLY A 247 -25.45 -30.10 26.90
N HIS A 248 -25.01 -30.04 25.64
CA HIS A 248 -25.27 -31.05 24.61
C HIS A 248 -24.08 -32.01 24.49
N THR A 249 -24.34 -33.32 24.35
CA THR A 249 -23.30 -34.34 24.19
C THR A 249 -23.43 -35.01 22.82
N ALA A 250 -22.34 -35.11 22.07
CA ALA A 250 -22.29 -35.86 20.82
C ALA A 250 -22.18 -37.36 21.14
N ASP A 251 -23.20 -38.14 20.76
CA ASP A 251 -23.21 -39.58 20.99
C ASP A 251 -22.30 -40.34 20.01
N SER A 252 -21.91 -41.57 20.39
CA SER A 252 -21.04 -42.44 19.58
C SER A 252 -21.59 -42.69 18.17
N TYR A 253 -22.91 -42.75 18.00
CA TYR A 253 -23.57 -42.96 16.70
C TYR A 253 -23.36 -41.77 15.78
N PHE A 254 -23.52 -40.55 16.30
CA PHE A 254 -23.26 -39.32 15.57
C PHE A 254 -21.79 -39.25 15.14
N ILE A 255 -20.86 -39.60 16.02
CA ILE A 255 -19.42 -39.57 15.75
C ILE A 255 -19.06 -40.54 14.61
N GLN A 256 -19.44 -41.81 14.75
CA GLN A 256 -19.14 -42.85 13.76
C GLN A 256 -19.77 -42.57 12.39
N LYS A 257 -20.88 -41.84 12.35
CA LYS A 257 -21.56 -41.46 11.10
C LYS A 257 -20.88 -40.31 10.37
N ASN A 258 -20.32 -39.34 11.11
CA ASN A 258 -19.85 -38.07 10.55
C ASN A 258 -18.32 -37.97 10.45
N ILE A 259 -17.56 -38.77 11.21
CA ILE A 259 -16.10 -38.74 11.24
C ILE A 259 -15.54 -40.04 10.68
N SER A 260 -14.49 -39.96 9.86
CA SER A 260 -13.87 -41.15 9.23
C SER A 260 -12.50 -41.53 9.83
N GLY A 261 -12.03 -40.84 10.87
CA GLY A 261 -10.78 -41.16 11.56
C GLY A 261 -10.83 -42.56 12.19
N LEU A 262 -9.89 -43.43 11.82
CA LEU A 262 -9.87 -44.83 12.20
C LEU A 262 -9.58 -45.03 13.68
N ALA A 263 -8.53 -44.38 14.20
CA ALA A 263 -8.16 -44.45 15.61
C ALA A 263 -9.18 -43.72 16.48
N PHE A 264 -9.62 -42.55 16.03
CA PHE A 264 -10.63 -41.76 16.75
C PHE A 264 -11.95 -42.53 16.90
N ASN A 265 -12.50 -43.10 15.82
CA ASN A 265 -13.72 -43.90 15.89
C ASN A 265 -13.58 -45.18 16.73
N SER A 266 -12.37 -45.76 16.76
CA SER A 266 -12.09 -46.96 17.54
C SER A 266 -12.27 -46.71 19.05
N LEU A 267 -12.02 -45.48 19.53
CA LEU A 267 -12.25 -45.11 20.93
C LEU A 267 -13.72 -45.15 21.34
N TYR A 268 -14.61 -44.64 20.49
CA TYR A 268 -16.06 -44.61 20.75
C TYR A 268 -16.70 -45.96 20.52
N TYR A 269 -16.25 -46.69 19.51
CA TYR A 269 -16.66 -48.08 19.31
C TYR A 269 -16.30 -48.94 20.54
N LEU A 270 -15.08 -48.78 21.05
CA LEU A 270 -14.66 -49.44 22.28
C LEU A 270 -15.54 -49.05 23.47
N SER A 271 -15.90 -47.77 23.63
CA SER A 271 -16.82 -47.33 24.68
C SER A 271 -18.16 -48.06 24.64
N ASP A 272 -18.72 -48.26 23.44
CA ASP A 272 -20.04 -48.89 23.27
C ASP A 272 -19.99 -50.41 23.46
N GLU A 273 -18.90 -51.07 23.03
CA GLU A 273 -18.80 -52.53 23.01
C GLU A 273 -17.89 -53.11 24.13
N TYR A 274 -17.33 -52.26 25.01
CA TYR A 274 -16.38 -52.67 26.06
C TYR A 274 -16.88 -53.85 26.89
N ASP A 275 -18.11 -53.78 27.40
CA ASP A 275 -18.67 -54.81 28.28
C ASP A 275 -18.76 -56.16 27.55
N ARG A 276 -19.13 -56.16 26.26
CA ARG A 276 -19.17 -57.38 25.44
C ARG A 276 -17.80 -57.92 25.10
N ILE A 277 -16.82 -57.03 24.86
CA ILE A 277 -15.43 -57.40 24.62
C ILE A 277 -14.85 -58.06 25.87
N ILE A 278 -15.06 -57.46 27.05
CA ILE A 278 -14.60 -58.00 28.33
C ILE A 278 -15.31 -59.31 28.67
N ASP A 279 -16.63 -59.42 28.48
CA ASP A 279 -17.38 -60.65 28.73
C ASP A 279 -16.80 -61.83 27.92
N MET A 280 -16.39 -61.60 26.67
CA MET A 280 -15.87 -62.65 25.80
C MET A 280 -14.37 -62.93 25.98
N VAL A 281 -13.59 -61.93 26.38
CA VAL A 281 -12.14 -62.06 26.64
C VAL A 281 -11.87 -62.62 28.05
N SER A 282 -12.79 -62.41 28.99
CA SER A 282 -12.71 -62.95 30.37
C SER A 282 -13.18 -64.40 30.47
N ASP A 283 -13.82 -64.95 29.43
CA ASP A 283 -14.21 -66.36 29.35
C ASP A 283 -13.00 -67.23 29.02
N GLY A 284 -12.47 -67.92 30.03
CA GLY A 284 -11.30 -68.79 29.91
C GLY A 284 -11.49 -70.02 29.02
N GLU A 285 -12.72 -70.37 28.61
CA GLU A 285 -12.95 -71.41 27.59
C GLU A 285 -12.86 -70.85 26.15
N VAL A 286 -13.11 -69.54 25.97
CA VAL A 286 -13.11 -68.85 24.67
C VAL A 286 -11.77 -68.16 24.39
N CYS A 287 -11.12 -67.61 25.42
CA CYS A 287 -9.89 -66.85 25.35
C CYS A 287 -8.82 -67.44 26.30
N ASP A 288 -8.08 -68.45 25.81
CA ASP A 288 -7.05 -69.19 26.57
C ASP A 288 -5.60 -68.78 26.24
N SER A 289 -5.41 -67.81 25.33
CA SER A 289 -4.09 -67.28 24.96
C SER A 289 -4.16 -65.83 24.49
N ASP A 290 -3.05 -65.11 24.61
CA ASP A 290 -2.93 -63.71 24.14
C ASP A 290 -3.17 -63.59 22.62
N GLU A 291 -2.76 -64.60 21.85
CA GLU A 291 -3.02 -64.65 20.40
C GLU A 291 -4.52 -64.79 20.08
N LYS A 292 -5.28 -65.52 20.91
CA LYS A 292 -6.75 -65.58 20.76
C LYS A 292 -7.40 -64.29 21.24
N ARG A 293 -6.90 -63.69 22.31
CA ARG A 293 -7.34 -62.39 22.83
C ARG A 293 -7.26 -61.31 21.75
N GLU A 294 -6.11 -61.16 21.11
CA GLU A 294 -5.89 -60.21 20.03
C GLU A 294 -6.83 -60.47 18.85
N ARG A 295 -6.98 -61.73 18.41
CA ARG A 295 -7.91 -62.12 17.33
C ARG A 295 -9.37 -61.84 17.68
N ILE A 296 -9.76 -62.05 18.93
CA ILE A 296 -11.11 -61.78 19.42
C ILE A 296 -11.40 -60.28 19.35
N ILE A 297 -10.49 -59.46 19.89
CA ILE A 297 -10.61 -57.99 19.90
C ILE A 297 -10.66 -57.47 18.46
N SER A 298 -9.70 -57.86 17.60
CA SER A 298 -9.69 -57.47 16.18
C SER A 298 -10.99 -57.85 15.45
N ARG A 299 -11.57 -59.01 15.77
CA ARG A 299 -12.83 -59.49 15.17
C ARG A 299 -14.06 -58.72 15.63
N PHE A 300 -14.10 -58.21 16.86
CA PHE A 300 -15.20 -57.38 17.36
C PHE A 300 -15.33 -56.09 16.55
N PHE A 301 -14.22 -55.38 16.37
CA PHE A 301 -14.18 -54.16 15.56
C PHE A 301 -14.50 -54.45 14.07
N GLY A 302 -14.27 -55.68 13.58
CA GLY A 302 -14.84 -56.17 12.32
C GLY A 302 -14.31 -55.48 11.05
N LYS A 303 -15.01 -55.63 9.92
CA LYS A 303 -14.58 -55.10 8.60
C LYS A 303 -14.58 -53.57 8.51
N ALA A 304 -15.38 -52.90 9.34
CA ALA A 304 -15.46 -51.43 9.37
C ALA A 304 -14.16 -50.77 9.86
N PHE A 305 -13.34 -51.53 10.62
CA PHE A 305 -12.05 -51.12 11.16
C PHE A 305 -10.93 -52.02 10.62
N SER A 306 -10.93 -52.32 9.32
CA SER A 306 -9.94 -53.20 8.67
C SER A 306 -8.49 -52.71 8.77
N GLY A 307 -8.27 -51.47 9.22
CA GLY A 307 -6.96 -50.87 9.45
C GLY A 307 -6.42 -50.95 10.88
N LEU A 308 -6.98 -51.74 11.81
CA LEU A 308 -6.48 -51.78 13.20
C LEU A 308 -4.99 -52.13 13.35
N TYR A 309 -4.38 -52.78 12.37
CA TYR A 309 -2.94 -53.05 12.32
C TYR A 309 -2.10 -51.88 11.77
N THR A 310 -2.69 -50.69 11.61
CA THR A 310 -1.98 -49.50 11.13
C THR A 310 -0.99 -49.03 12.18
N GLN A 311 0.23 -48.74 11.74
CA GLN A 311 1.29 -48.16 12.54
C GLN A 311 1.13 -46.64 12.54
N TYR A 312 1.07 -46.06 13.73
CA TYR A 312 1.04 -44.62 13.97
C TYR A 312 2.33 -44.19 14.64
N GLN A 313 2.83 -42.99 14.35
CA GLN A 313 3.62 -42.31 15.36
C GLN A 313 2.67 -41.87 16.47
N MET A 314 3.08 -41.98 17.74
CA MET A 314 2.22 -41.60 18.87
C MET A 314 1.71 -40.14 18.73
N ARG A 315 2.51 -39.22 18.18
CA ARG A 315 2.07 -37.87 17.81
C ARG A 315 0.95 -37.82 16.77
N ASP A 316 1.00 -38.66 15.73
CA ASP A 316 0.01 -38.68 14.65
C ASP A 316 -1.32 -39.24 15.17
N LEU A 317 -1.25 -40.21 16.10
CA LEU A 317 -2.41 -40.74 16.80
C LEU A 317 -3.10 -39.64 17.64
N ILE A 318 -2.33 -38.84 18.37
CA ILE A 318 -2.83 -37.70 19.16
C ILE A 318 -3.46 -36.64 18.25
N GLU A 319 -2.83 -36.32 17.13
CA GLU A 319 -3.36 -35.37 16.14
C GLU A 319 -4.67 -35.86 15.53
N GLU A 320 -4.80 -37.15 15.19
CA GLU A 320 -6.05 -37.73 14.69
C GLU A 320 -7.19 -37.63 15.72
N ILE A 321 -6.89 -37.89 17.00
CA ILE A 321 -7.88 -37.83 18.09
C ILE A 321 -8.37 -36.39 18.30
N ILE A 322 -7.46 -35.41 18.34
CA ILE A 322 -7.81 -34.00 18.51
C ILE A 322 -8.60 -33.49 17.30
N GLY A 323 -8.11 -33.79 16.09
CA GLY A 323 -8.76 -33.38 14.84
C GLY A 323 -10.16 -33.97 14.70
N GLY A 324 -10.33 -35.27 14.95
CA GLY A 324 -11.63 -35.92 14.92
C GLY A 324 -12.61 -35.35 15.94
N SER A 325 -12.12 -35.00 17.13
CA SER A 325 -12.95 -34.43 18.18
C SER A 325 -13.43 -33.01 17.89
N LEU A 326 -12.54 -32.13 17.40
CA LEU A 326 -12.90 -30.77 17.01
C LEU A 326 -13.88 -30.79 15.84
N LEU A 327 -13.60 -31.61 14.82
CA LEU A 327 -14.48 -31.76 13.66
C LEU A 327 -15.87 -32.29 14.07
N THR A 328 -15.93 -33.21 15.04
CA THR A 328 -17.21 -33.66 15.60
C THR A 328 -18.01 -32.50 16.18
N LEU A 329 -17.39 -31.68 17.03
CA LEU A 329 -18.05 -30.56 17.69
C LEU A 329 -18.51 -29.50 16.69
N ASP A 330 -17.70 -29.21 15.67
CA ASP A 330 -18.04 -28.25 14.61
C ASP A 330 -19.23 -28.72 13.76
N ILE A 331 -19.20 -29.98 13.29
CA ILE A 331 -20.32 -30.56 12.53
C ILE A 331 -21.58 -30.61 13.41
N TYR A 332 -21.44 -30.93 14.70
CA TYR A 332 -22.57 -30.96 15.62
C TYR A 332 -23.18 -29.57 15.82
N LYS A 333 -22.36 -28.53 16.03
CA LYS A 333 -22.82 -27.14 16.16
C LYS A 333 -23.49 -26.61 14.90
N ASP A 334 -22.92 -26.89 13.74
CA ASP A 334 -23.46 -26.48 12.44
C ASP A 334 -24.82 -27.12 12.16
N GLN A 335 -24.94 -28.44 12.37
CA GLN A 335 -26.20 -29.17 12.16
C GLN A 335 -27.32 -28.78 13.14
N HIS A 336 -26.97 -28.24 14.31
CA HIS A 336 -27.93 -27.85 15.35
C HIS A 336 -28.08 -26.32 15.53
N GLY A 337 -27.40 -25.50 14.71
CA GLY A 337 -27.57 -24.05 14.68
C GLY A 337 -27.01 -23.29 15.89
N LEU A 338 -25.93 -23.78 16.52
CA LEU A 338 -25.40 -23.30 17.80
C LEU A 338 -24.20 -22.31 17.70
N ASN A 339 -23.97 -21.67 16.54
CA ASN A 339 -22.86 -20.71 16.36
C ASN A 339 -23.27 -19.28 16.79
N ALA A 340 -22.78 -18.79 17.94
CA ALA A 340 -23.07 -17.46 18.47
C ALA A 340 -21.99 -16.40 18.13
N LEU A 341 -22.40 -15.15 17.93
CA LEU A 341 -21.54 -13.95 17.88
C LEU A 341 -21.20 -13.51 19.33
N PRO A 342 -19.99 -13.01 19.64
CA PRO A 342 -19.65 -12.61 21.01
C PRO A 342 -20.25 -11.25 21.36
N ASP A 343 -21.26 -11.24 22.23
CA ASP A 343 -21.82 -10.04 22.88
C ASP A 343 -20.99 -9.65 24.13
N ASP A 344 -20.97 -8.33 24.38
CA ASP A 344 -20.29 -7.66 25.50
C ASP A 344 -20.64 -8.23 26.88
N ILE A 345 -19.63 -8.36 27.73
CA ILE A 345 -19.75 -8.78 29.13
C ILE A 345 -20.50 -7.73 29.93
N VAL A 346 -21.63 -8.14 30.48
CA VAL A 346 -22.46 -7.44 31.47
C VAL A 346 -21.73 -7.43 32.83
N GLU A 347 -21.44 -6.24 33.36
CA GLU A 347 -21.25 -6.05 34.81
C GLU A 347 -22.49 -5.38 35.39
N ASP A 348 -23.06 -6.01 36.42
CA ASP A 348 -24.30 -5.60 37.06
C ASP A 348 -24.05 -4.98 38.45
N ALA A 349 -24.96 -4.06 38.79
CA ALA A 349 -25.39 -3.66 40.13
C ALA A 349 -24.45 -2.87 41.07
N HIS A 350 -24.63 -1.54 41.10
CA HIS A 350 -25.43 -0.86 42.14
C HIS A 350 -25.09 0.64 42.25
N GLY A 351 -26.06 1.47 41.84
CA GLY A 351 -26.12 2.90 42.12
C GLY A 351 -27.09 3.52 41.13
N GLU A 352 -28.19 4.10 41.59
CA GLU A 352 -29.08 4.88 40.72
C GLU A 352 -28.24 5.96 40.01
N PRO A 353 -28.02 5.89 38.68
CA PRO A 353 -27.31 6.93 37.98
C PRO A 353 -28.35 7.86 37.36
N VAL A 354 -28.19 9.16 37.60
CA VAL A 354 -28.67 10.15 36.65
C VAL A 354 -27.99 9.82 35.32
N ALA A 355 -28.71 9.20 34.39
CA ALA A 355 -28.15 8.83 33.09
C ALA A 355 -27.68 10.11 32.39
N LEU A 356 -26.35 10.26 32.30
CA LEU A 356 -25.66 11.30 31.52
C LEU A 356 -25.68 11.02 30.01
N VAL A 357 -26.26 9.89 29.59
CA VAL A 357 -26.36 9.43 28.21
C VAL A 357 -27.84 9.28 27.87
N SER A 358 -28.25 9.86 26.75
CA SER A 358 -29.62 9.80 26.25
C SER A 358 -30.07 8.35 26.05
N SER A 359 -31.31 8.01 26.42
CA SER A 359 -31.89 6.69 26.13
C SER A 359 -32.39 6.54 24.69
N LEU A 360 -32.39 7.65 23.94
CA LEU A 360 -32.81 7.73 22.54
C LEU A 360 -31.61 8.09 21.63
N PRO A 361 -31.62 7.62 20.37
CA PRO A 361 -30.61 7.98 19.36
C PRO A 361 -30.54 9.47 19.08
N ASP A 362 -29.33 9.98 18.80
CA ASP A 362 -29.12 11.37 18.37
C ASP A 362 -29.79 11.66 17.02
N ILE A 363 -30.54 12.75 16.94
CA ILE A 363 -31.20 13.18 15.70
C ILE A 363 -30.25 14.07 14.89
N ARG A 364 -29.48 13.46 13.98
CA ARG A 364 -28.52 14.19 13.11
C ARG A 364 -29.13 14.75 11.83
N ALA A 365 -30.22 14.17 11.35
CA ALA A 365 -30.87 14.55 10.10
C ALA A 365 -32.39 14.40 10.20
N HIS A 366 -33.13 15.35 9.64
CA HIS A 366 -34.59 15.42 9.70
C HIS A 366 -35.14 16.04 8.42
N THR A 367 -36.08 15.35 7.78
CA THR A 367 -36.58 15.68 6.43
C THR A 367 -37.17 17.09 6.31
N PHE A 368 -37.92 17.57 7.32
CA PHE A 368 -38.41 18.94 7.37
C PHE A 368 -37.33 19.98 7.73
N PHE A 369 -36.56 19.78 8.81
CA PHE A 369 -35.59 20.78 9.27
C PHE A 369 -34.42 21.00 8.30
N ASP A 370 -33.94 19.95 7.63
CA ASP A 370 -32.81 20.06 6.71
C ASP A 370 -33.17 20.74 5.39
N THR A 371 -34.43 20.68 4.98
CA THR A 371 -34.90 21.29 3.72
C THR A 371 -35.44 22.70 3.90
N ASN A 372 -35.79 23.10 5.13
CA ASN A 372 -36.39 24.40 5.40
C ASN A 372 -35.42 25.28 6.18
N ALA A 373 -34.94 26.38 5.59
CA ALA A 373 -33.98 27.30 6.21
C ALA A 373 -34.62 28.31 7.19
N ASP A 374 -35.95 28.43 7.20
CA ASP A 374 -36.67 29.39 8.04
C ASP A 374 -36.73 28.94 9.50
N HIS A 375 -36.11 29.72 10.39
CA HIS A 375 -36.04 29.44 11.83
C HIS A 375 -37.43 29.50 12.49
N GLU A 376 -38.29 30.43 12.08
CA GLU A 376 -39.65 30.59 12.65
C GLU A 376 -40.54 29.41 12.26
N ALA A 377 -40.39 28.90 11.03
CA ALA A 377 -41.06 27.68 10.58
C ALA A 377 -40.63 26.44 11.38
N ARG A 378 -39.33 26.29 11.68
CA ARG A 378 -38.81 25.18 12.50
C ARG A 378 -39.29 25.25 13.95
N HIS A 379 -39.28 26.46 14.53
CA HIS A 379 -39.81 26.73 15.86
C HIS A 379 -41.30 26.41 15.95
N SER A 380 -42.09 26.91 14.99
CA SER A 380 -43.53 26.63 14.91
C SER A 380 -43.83 25.14 14.73
N TYR A 381 -43.05 24.43 13.91
CA TYR A 381 -43.19 22.98 13.71
C TYR A 381 -43.10 22.22 15.03
N MET A 382 -42.11 22.58 15.86
CA MET A 382 -41.93 22.01 17.20
C MET A 382 -43.07 22.37 18.14
N LEU A 383 -43.50 23.64 18.19
CA LEU A 383 -44.59 24.08 19.07
C LEU A 383 -45.90 23.32 18.84
N LEU A 384 -46.17 22.88 17.60
CA LEU A 384 -47.37 22.15 17.27
C LEU A 384 -47.49 20.81 18.02
N PHE A 385 -46.40 20.21 18.52
CA PHE A 385 -46.46 19.00 19.35
C PHE A 385 -47.31 19.21 20.62
N ALA A 386 -47.43 20.44 21.13
CA ALA A 386 -48.31 20.75 22.26
C ALA A 386 -49.80 20.45 21.97
N LEU A 387 -50.19 20.39 20.68
CA LEU A 387 -51.54 20.10 20.23
C LEU A 387 -51.90 18.61 20.29
N CYS A 388 -50.92 17.69 20.20
CA CYS A 388 -51.21 16.25 20.20
C CYS A 388 -51.26 15.62 21.60
N ILE A 389 -50.74 16.30 22.63
CA ILE A 389 -50.76 15.88 24.03
C ILE A 389 -51.90 16.56 24.82
N GLU A 390 -52.43 15.91 25.85
CA GLU A 390 -53.53 16.49 26.64
C GLU A 390 -53.06 17.66 27.50
N ASN A 391 -51.93 17.48 28.20
CA ASN A 391 -51.31 18.43 29.13
C ASN A 391 -49.82 18.07 29.30
N SER A 392 -49.05 18.91 30.00
CA SER A 392 -47.61 18.69 30.25
C SER A 392 -47.32 17.38 31.01
N GLN A 393 -48.25 16.92 31.85
CA GLN A 393 -48.14 15.64 32.56
C GLN A 393 -48.21 14.41 31.64
N SER A 394 -48.72 14.57 30.41
CA SER A 394 -48.76 13.50 29.43
C SER A 394 -47.39 13.13 28.86
N LEU A 395 -46.38 14.00 29.04
CA LEU A 395 -45.00 13.78 28.61
C LEU A 395 -44.22 13.02 29.70
N ASN A 396 -43.97 11.73 29.45
CA ASN A 396 -43.05 10.93 30.26
C ASN A 396 -41.58 11.30 29.97
N ARG A 397 -40.62 10.64 30.64
CA ARG A 397 -39.18 10.92 30.47
C ARG A 397 -38.73 10.80 29.01
N GLN A 398 -39.05 9.72 28.33
CA GLN A 398 -38.65 9.48 26.94
C GLN A 398 -39.27 10.49 25.96
N GLY A 399 -40.52 10.88 26.15
CA GLY A 399 -41.16 11.90 25.32
C GLY A 399 -40.51 13.28 25.45
N ARG A 400 -40.05 13.65 26.65
CA ARG A 400 -39.31 14.90 26.87
C ARG A 400 -37.94 14.88 26.20
N GLU A 401 -37.22 13.78 26.37
CA GLU A 401 -35.92 13.55 25.75
C GLU A 401 -35.99 13.61 24.21
N PHE A 402 -37.02 13.00 23.60
CA PHE A 402 -37.24 13.09 22.16
C PHE A 402 -37.47 14.53 21.68
N LEU A 403 -38.28 15.32 22.42
CA LEU A 403 -38.51 16.73 22.10
C LEU A 403 -37.25 17.57 22.25
N GLU A 404 -36.39 17.27 23.22
CA GLU A 404 -35.10 17.95 23.40
C GLU A 404 -34.13 17.65 22.25
N LEU A 405 -34.04 16.39 21.80
CA LEU A 405 -33.23 15.99 20.65
C LEU A 405 -33.72 16.65 19.35
N LEU A 406 -35.03 16.66 19.12
CA LEU A 406 -35.63 17.36 17.97
C LEU A 406 -35.38 18.88 18.04
N ALA A 407 -35.51 19.48 19.22
CA ALA A 407 -35.26 20.90 19.45
C ALA A 407 -33.80 21.28 19.17
N HIS A 408 -32.85 20.42 19.57
CA HIS A 408 -31.44 20.61 19.25
C HIS A 408 -31.22 20.54 17.73
N LYS A 409 -31.79 19.55 17.03
CA LYS A 409 -31.70 19.44 15.57
C LYS A 409 -32.33 20.64 14.85
N ALA A 410 -33.45 21.15 15.34
CA ALA A 410 -34.14 22.32 14.80
C ALA A 410 -33.38 23.64 15.03
N GLY A 411 -32.39 23.65 15.93
CA GLY A 411 -31.70 24.87 16.38
C GLY A 411 -32.56 25.74 17.31
N CYS A 412 -33.47 25.12 18.07
CA CYS A 412 -34.44 25.77 18.94
C CYS A 412 -34.51 25.12 20.34
N PRO A 413 -33.40 25.04 21.10
CA PRO A 413 -33.31 24.25 22.35
C PRO A 413 -34.27 24.69 23.48
N GLN A 414 -34.82 25.90 23.42
CA GLN A 414 -35.76 26.46 24.40
C GLN A 414 -37.21 25.95 24.25
N VAL A 415 -37.56 25.42 23.06
CA VAL A 415 -38.95 25.11 22.70
C VAL A 415 -39.60 23.99 23.53
N PRO A 416 -38.89 22.96 24.04
CA PRO A 416 -39.51 21.95 24.90
C PRO A 416 -40.24 22.53 26.13
N VAL A 417 -39.71 23.61 26.72
CA VAL A 417 -40.35 24.31 27.84
C VAL A 417 -41.62 25.04 27.38
N GLU A 418 -41.57 25.66 26.21
CA GLU A 418 -42.71 26.34 25.60
C GLU A 418 -43.82 25.35 25.23
N ILE A 419 -43.47 24.16 24.73
CA ILE A 419 -44.40 23.05 24.44
C ILE A 419 -45.13 22.63 25.71
N ALA A 420 -44.41 22.45 26.82
CA ALA A 420 -45.03 22.07 28.10
C ALA A 420 -46.02 23.14 28.60
N ALA A 421 -45.63 24.42 28.55
CA ALA A 421 -46.50 25.53 28.93
C ALA A 421 -47.74 25.66 28.02
N LEU A 422 -47.55 25.52 26.71
CA LEU A 422 -48.64 25.57 25.74
C LEU A 422 -49.57 24.36 25.87
N ALA A 423 -49.04 23.19 26.23
CA ALA A 423 -49.84 21.97 26.42
C ALA A 423 -50.89 22.13 27.54
N ASP A 424 -50.60 22.93 28.57
CA ASP A 424 -51.52 23.20 29.67
C ASP A 424 -52.51 24.34 29.37
N ASN A 425 -52.37 25.03 28.23
CA ASN A 425 -53.26 26.12 27.85
C ASN A 425 -54.59 25.59 27.26
N PRO A 426 -55.76 25.91 27.84
CA PRO A 426 -57.05 25.43 27.37
C PRO A 426 -57.45 25.96 25.98
N ARG A 427 -56.83 27.04 25.50
CA ARG A 427 -57.09 27.63 24.17
C ARG A 427 -56.10 27.20 23.08
N LYS A 428 -55.10 26.36 23.41
CA LYS A 428 -54.02 25.96 22.48
C LYS A 428 -54.51 25.53 21.09
N ALA A 429 -55.57 24.71 21.03
CA ALA A 429 -56.13 24.23 19.78
C ALA A 429 -56.82 25.31 18.95
N GLN A 430 -57.40 26.33 19.59
CA GLN A 430 -58.03 27.44 18.88
C GLN A 430 -56.98 28.41 18.34
N ASP A 431 -55.97 28.71 19.14
CA ASP A 431 -54.95 29.73 18.83
C ASP A 431 -53.94 29.23 17.77
N TYR A 432 -53.60 27.93 17.78
CA TYR A 432 -52.56 27.37 16.89
C TYR A 432 -53.09 26.54 15.72
N SER A 433 -54.40 26.33 15.58
CA SER A 433 -54.98 25.66 14.40
C SER A 433 -54.67 26.37 13.06
N PRO A 434 -54.70 27.71 12.95
CA PRO A 434 -54.28 28.40 11.73
C PRO A 434 -52.80 28.19 11.40
N VAL A 435 -51.93 28.15 12.42
CA VAL A 435 -50.50 27.90 12.25
C VAL A 435 -50.27 26.48 11.74
N LEU A 436 -50.94 25.50 12.34
CA LEU A 436 -50.93 24.09 11.91
C LEU A 436 -51.28 23.95 10.41
N GLN A 437 -52.38 24.56 9.97
CA GLN A 437 -52.86 24.48 8.58
C GLN A 437 -51.94 25.19 7.58
N ASN A 438 -51.35 26.33 7.97
CA ASN A 438 -50.46 27.09 7.10
C ASN A 438 -49.09 26.42 6.96
N LEU A 439 -48.51 25.96 8.07
CA LEU A 439 -47.16 25.40 8.10
C LEU A 439 -47.09 24.01 7.46
N LEU A 440 -48.07 23.14 7.77
CA LEU A 440 -48.08 21.76 7.29
C LEU A 440 -48.82 21.60 5.94
N LYS A 441 -48.94 22.68 5.18
CA LYS A 441 -49.62 22.67 3.88
C LYS A 441 -48.95 21.68 2.92
N GLY A 442 -49.71 20.70 2.45
CA GLY A 442 -49.25 19.63 1.55
C GLY A 442 -49.01 18.31 2.28
N ASP A 443 -49.25 17.19 1.59
CA ASP A 443 -49.24 15.87 2.20
C ASP A 443 -47.86 15.47 2.76
N ASP A 444 -46.74 15.81 2.11
CA ASP A 444 -45.38 15.49 2.62
C ASP A 444 -45.14 16.07 4.02
N ASN A 445 -45.43 17.37 4.20
CA ASN A 445 -45.26 18.05 5.49
C ASN A 445 -46.25 17.56 6.54
N THR A 446 -47.52 17.37 6.15
CA THR A 446 -48.56 16.84 7.04
C THR A 446 -48.21 15.45 7.54
N TYR A 447 -47.86 14.52 6.65
CA TYR A 447 -47.52 13.15 7.04
C TYR A 447 -46.19 13.06 7.77
N THR A 448 -45.18 13.87 7.42
CA THR A 448 -43.92 13.94 8.19
C THR A 448 -44.21 14.29 9.65
N TRP A 449 -44.96 15.38 9.86
CA TRP A 449 -45.30 15.83 11.21
C TRP A 449 -46.18 14.84 11.97
N LEU A 450 -47.18 14.22 11.29
CA LEU A 450 -48.03 13.20 11.92
C LEU A 450 -47.21 11.99 12.36
N ILE A 451 -46.24 11.55 11.57
CA ILE A 451 -45.35 10.43 11.91
C ILE A 451 -44.49 10.78 13.14
N ASP A 452 -43.90 11.98 13.18
CA ASP A 452 -43.12 12.43 14.34
C ASP A 452 -44.02 12.54 15.59
N ALA A 453 -45.25 13.03 15.44
CA ALA A 453 -46.22 13.17 16.54
C ALA A 453 -46.71 11.80 17.05
N PHE A 454 -46.94 10.85 16.15
CA PHE A 454 -47.31 9.48 16.53
C PHE A 454 -46.16 8.78 17.24
N TYR A 455 -44.92 8.97 16.80
CA TYR A 455 -43.75 8.46 17.49
C TYR A 455 -43.62 9.03 18.91
N LEU A 456 -43.82 10.35 19.08
CA LEU A 456 -43.87 10.97 20.41
C LEU A 456 -44.96 10.35 21.31
N LEU A 457 -46.17 10.14 20.78
CA LEU A 457 -47.26 9.53 21.53
C LEU A 457 -46.97 8.08 21.90
N THR A 458 -46.33 7.32 21.00
CA THR A 458 -45.87 5.95 21.27
C THR A 458 -44.84 5.92 22.39
N LEU A 459 -43.83 6.80 22.36
CA LEU A 459 -42.86 6.94 23.45
C LEU A 459 -43.54 7.32 24.78
N CYS A 460 -44.56 8.18 24.72
CA CYS A 460 -45.35 8.58 25.89
C CYS A 460 -46.35 7.51 26.38
N GLN A 461 -46.46 6.36 25.70
CA GLN A 461 -47.45 5.31 25.96
C GLN A 461 -48.90 5.85 25.93
N LYS A 462 -49.20 6.77 25.01
CA LYS A 462 -50.53 7.35 24.80
C LYS A 462 -51.17 6.79 23.54
N ALA A 463 -52.50 6.71 23.54
CA ALA A 463 -53.24 6.25 22.38
C ALA A 463 -53.11 7.25 21.22
N ILE A 464 -52.64 6.78 20.06
CA ILE A 464 -52.54 7.60 18.83
C ILE A 464 -53.93 8.03 18.34
N GLU A 465 -54.96 7.21 18.56
CA GLU A 465 -56.36 7.52 18.19
C GLU A 465 -57.09 8.38 19.25
N GLY A 466 -56.36 9.25 19.95
CA GLY A 466 -56.92 10.14 20.96
C GLY A 466 -57.73 11.32 20.41
N PRO A 467 -58.56 11.97 21.24
CA PRO A 467 -59.41 13.09 20.84
C PRO A 467 -58.62 14.31 20.32
N GLN A 468 -57.37 14.50 20.80
CA GLN A 468 -56.50 15.58 20.32
C GLN A 468 -56.03 15.33 18.88
N VAL A 469 -55.60 14.11 18.58
CA VAL A 469 -55.20 13.71 17.22
C VAL A 469 -56.37 13.77 16.24
N LEU A 470 -57.57 13.34 16.66
CA LEU A 470 -58.79 13.48 15.86
C LEU A 470 -59.09 14.94 15.48
N ARG A 471 -58.85 15.90 16.39
CA ARG A 471 -58.99 17.33 16.08
C ARG A 471 -57.97 17.79 15.04
N ILE A 472 -56.72 17.37 15.18
CA ILE A 472 -55.64 17.66 14.22
C ILE A 472 -55.98 17.10 12.83
N LEU A 473 -56.42 15.83 12.75
CA LEU A 473 -56.80 15.18 11.50
C LEU A 473 -57.99 15.88 10.83
N ASN A 474 -58.98 16.34 11.60
CA ASN A 474 -60.10 17.11 11.08
C ASN A 474 -59.70 18.50 10.55
N ALA A 475 -58.65 19.10 11.12
CA ALA A 475 -58.10 20.38 10.68
C ALA A 475 -57.22 20.25 9.43
N LEU A 476 -56.39 19.22 9.35
CA LEU A 476 -55.42 19.00 8.26
C LEU A 476 -56.03 18.26 7.05
N LYS A 477 -56.95 17.32 7.29
CA LYS A 477 -57.59 16.46 6.27
C LYS A 477 -56.58 15.82 5.27
N PRO A 478 -55.57 15.08 5.75
CA PRO A 478 -54.58 14.43 4.90
C PRO A 478 -55.21 13.50 3.86
N THR A 479 -54.69 13.52 2.63
CA THR A 479 -55.25 12.68 1.55
C THR A 479 -54.95 11.20 1.81
N GLN A 480 -55.92 10.30 1.56
CA GLN A 480 -55.75 8.85 1.74
C GLN A 480 -55.36 8.38 3.16
N PHE A 481 -55.64 9.16 4.22
CA PHE A 481 -55.21 8.83 5.58
C PHE A 481 -55.55 7.40 6.04
N LYS A 482 -56.75 6.91 5.73
CA LYS A 482 -57.17 5.53 6.08
C LYS A 482 -56.26 4.45 5.48
N GLU A 483 -55.69 4.70 4.31
CA GLU A 483 -54.78 3.76 3.64
C GLU A 483 -53.35 3.89 4.16
N GLN A 484 -52.93 5.10 4.53
CA GLN A 484 -51.57 5.38 5.00
C GLN A 484 -51.39 5.09 6.50
N PHE A 485 -52.45 5.21 7.30
CA PHE A 485 -52.39 5.04 8.75
C PHE A 485 -51.85 3.68 9.21
N PRO A 486 -52.29 2.53 8.65
CA PRO A 486 -51.70 1.23 8.98
C PRO A 486 -50.21 1.13 8.65
N ARG A 487 -49.75 1.83 7.59
CA ARG A 487 -48.34 1.85 7.17
C ARG A 487 -47.49 2.69 8.12
N MET A 488 -48.03 3.83 8.57
CA MET A 488 -47.39 4.64 9.61
C MET A 488 -47.26 3.85 10.92
N LEU A 489 -48.31 3.13 11.31
CA LEU A 489 -48.25 2.24 12.48
C LEU A 489 -47.19 1.15 12.31
N ALA A 490 -47.12 0.49 11.16
CA ALA A 490 -46.08 -0.51 10.88
C ALA A 490 -44.67 0.10 11.03
N MET A 491 -44.41 1.30 10.47
CA MET A 491 -43.13 1.99 10.66
C MET A 491 -42.79 2.24 12.13
N LEU A 492 -43.78 2.47 12.99
CA LEU A 492 -43.58 2.82 14.40
C LEU A 492 -43.41 1.60 15.30
N THR A 493 -44.10 0.49 15.03
CA THR A 493 -44.22 -0.64 15.97
C THR A 493 -43.69 -1.97 15.46
N GLU A 494 -43.63 -2.17 14.13
CA GLU A 494 -43.20 -3.43 13.54
C GLU A 494 -41.70 -3.69 13.76
N GLN A 495 -41.31 -4.96 13.80
CA GLN A 495 -39.90 -5.39 13.95
C GLN A 495 -39.37 -6.12 12.72
N ASP A 496 -40.26 -6.68 11.89
CA ASP A 496 -39.84 -7.37 10.67
C ASP A 496 -39.39 -6.38 9.58
N GLU A 497 -38.15 -6.56 9.09
CA GLU A 497 -37.53 -5.68 8.09
C GLU A 497 -38.36 -5.57 6.81
N GLN A 498 -38.94 -6.66 6.32
CA GLN A 498 -39.69 -6.68 5.06
C GLN A 498 -40.98 -5.89 5.19
N ASN A 499 -41.70 -6.06 6.30
CA ASN A 499 -42.92 -5.31 6.59
C ASN A 499 -42.65 -3.81 6.74
N ILE A 500 -41.55 -3.44 7.42
CA ILE A 500 -41.12 -2.05 7.56
C ILE A 500 -40.77 -1.45 6.19
N LEU A 501 -39.96 -2.14 5.38
CA LEU A 501 -39.59 -1.66 4.04
C LEU A 501 -40.79 -1.56 3.10
N ALA A 502 -41.73 -2.50 3.16
CA ALA A 502 -42.96 -2.45 2.39
C ALA A 502 -43.84 -1.25 2.79
N ALA A 503 -43.92 -0.95 4.10
CA ALA A 503 -44.60 0.24 4.59
C ALA A 503 -43.90 1.53 4.12
N ALA A 504 -42.57 1.60 4.25
CA ALA A 504 -41.76 2.72 3.79
C ALA A 504 -41.88 2.98 2.28
N GLU A 505 -41.79 1.94 1.45
CA GLU A 505 -41.91 2.04 -0.02
C GLU A 505 -43.27 2.65 -0.42
N LYS A 506 -44.35 2.26 0.26
CA LYS A 506 -45.69 2.81 0.02
C LYS A 506 -45.86 4.23 0.58
N LEU A 507 -45.21 4.55 1.69
CA LEU A 507 -45.23 5.89 2.29
C LEU A 507 -44.39 6.89 1.50
N GLN A 508 -43.32 6.45 0.83
CA GLN A 508 -42.41 7.31 0.07
C GLN A 508 -43.13 8.17 -0.98
N ALA A 509 -44.22 7.67 -1.57
CA ALA A 509 -45.03 8.43 -2.53
C ALA A 509 -45.77 9.63 -1.90
N GLN A 510 -45.98 9.62 -0.58
CA GLN A 510 -46.73 10.64 0.15
C GLN A 510 -45.84 11.50 1.03
N THR A 511 -44.79 10.92 1.61
CA THR A 511 -43.91 11.62 2.54
C THR A 511 -42.49 11.07 2.57
N ARG A 512 -41.53 11.94 2.86
CA ARG A 512 -40.15 11.55 3.21
C ARG A 512 -39.97 11.27 4.70
N GLY A 513 -40.96 11.60 5.54
CA GLY A 513 -40.90 11.47 7.00
C GLY A 513 -40.69 10.04 7.52
N TRP A 514 -40.96 9.00 6.73
CA TRP A 514 -40.62 7.63 7.10
C TRP A 514 -39.11 7.44 7.39
N LYS A 515 -38.25 8.22 6.73
CA LYS A 515 -36.79 8.22 6.96
C LYS A 515 -36.41 8.72 8.34
N ASN A 516 -37.22 9.62 8.92
CA ASN A 516 -37.02 10.07 10.29
C ASN A 516 -37.22 8.92 11.27
N ILE A 517 -38.26 8.09 11.08
CA ILE A 517 -38.52 6.93 11.95
C ILE A 517 -37.41 5.89 11.86
N VAL A 518 -36.90 5.61 10.66
CA VAL A 518 -35.72 4.74 10.49
C VAL A 518 -34.56 5.20 11.36
N ARG A 519 -34.33 6.52 11.48
CA ARG A 519 -33.28 7.10 12.32
C ARG A 519 -33.63 7.08 13.81
N TYR A 520 -34.82 7.52 14.19
CA TYR A 520 -35.22 7.57 15.59
C TYR A 520 -35.21 6.19 16.26
N ARG A 521 -35.49 5.15 15.47
CA ARG A 521 -35.49 3.76 15.92
C ARG A 521 -34.18 3.02 15.59
N GLU A 522 -33.19 3.68 14.98
CA GLU A 522 -31.95 3.05 14.47
C GLU A 522 -32.19 1.74 13.70
N LEU A 523 -33.20 1.72 12.83
CA LEU A 523 -33.58 0.53 12.10
C LEU A 523 -32.48 0.12 11.11
N ARG A 524 -32.10 -1.15 11.20
CA ARG A 524 -31.19 -1.82 10.27
C ARG A 524 -31.97 -2.79 9.39
N PHE A 525 -31.47 -3.00 8.18
CA PHE A 525 -32.10 -3.82 7.15
C PHE A 525 -31.10 -4.86 6.62
N ASP A 526 -30.44 -5.56 7.54
CA ASP A 526 -29.33 -6.46 7.24
C ASP A 526 -29.77 -7.65 6.39
N ARG A 527 -30.98 -8.18 6.63
CA ARG A 527 -31.50 -9.33 5.87
C ARG A 527 -32.03 -8.91 4.50
N ALA A 528 -32.67 -7.75 4.41
CA ALA A 528 -33.38 -7.33 3.20
C ALA A 528 -32.48 -7.13 1.96
N PHE A 529 -31.21 -6.74 2.14
CA PHE A 529 -30.31 -6.40 1.03
C PHE A 529 -29.03 -7.27 0.97
N SER A 530 -28.79 -8.13 1.95
CA SER A 530 -27.53 -8.90 2.07
C SER A 530 -27.25 -9.82 0.89
N GLU A 531 -28.25 -10.53 0.37
CA GLU A 531 -28.06 -11.48 -0.74
C GLU A 531 -27.53 -10.77 -2.00
N ILE A 532 -28.23 -9.72 -2.45
CA ILE A 532 -27.84 -8.97 -3.65
C ILE A 532 -26.49 -8.27 -3.44
N LYS A 533 -26.25 -7.69 -2.25
CA LYS A 533 -24.95 -7.08 -1.91
C LYS A 533 -23.82 -8.11 -2.02
N THR A 534 -24.02 -9.32 -1.49
CA THR A 534 -22.99 -10.37 -1.45
C THR A 534 -22.67 -10.85 -2.86
N GLN A 535 -23.69 -11.08 -3.70
CA GLN A 535 -23.52 -11.42 -5.11
C GLN A 535 -22.77 -10.33 -5.90
N LEU A 536 -23.09 -9.06 -5.67
CA LEU A 536 -22.38 -7.94 -6.30
C LEU A 536 -20.93 -7.84 -5.84
N SER A 537 -20.66 -8.10 -4.56
CA SER A 537 -19.31 -8.05 -3.99
C SER A 537 -18.44 -9.22 -4.47
N SER A 538 -19.02 -10.41 -4.70
CA SER A 538 -18.26 -11.54 -5.26
C SER A 538 -17.85 -11.29 -6.71
N ILE A 539 -18.69 -10.62 -7.51
CA ILE A 539 -18.38 -10.25 -8.89
C ILE A 539 -17.10 -9.40 -8.98
N SER A 540 -16.89 -8.47 -8.03
CA SER A 540 -15.65 -7.68 -8.04
C SER A 540 -14.40 -8.54 -7.80
N PHE A 541 -14.50 -9.60 -6.98
CA PHE A 541 -13.39 -10.52 -6.75
C PHE A 541 -13.09 -11.36 -8.01
N ASP A 542 -14.12 -11.85 -8.69
CA ASP A 542 -13.96 -12.61 -9.94
C ASP A 542 -13.38 -11.74 -11.08
N ALA A 543 -13.73 -10.45 -11.11
CA ALA A 543 -13.15 -9.49 -12.06
C ALA A 543 -11.64 -9.29 -11.85
N VAL A 544 -11.14 -9.34 -10.61
CA VAL A 544 -9.69 -9.26 -10.33
C VAL A 544 -8.95 -10.45 -10.94
N HIS A 545 -9.51 -11.65 -10.86
CA HIS A 545 -8.92 -12.83 -11.49
C HIS A 545 -8.81 -12.69 -13.01
N LEU A 546 -9.85 -12.19 -13.68
CA LEU A 546 -9.82 -11.91 -15.12
C LEU A 546 -8.81 -10.82 -15.49
N SER A 547 -8.67 -9.79 -14.66
CA SER A 547 -7.64 -8.74 -14.84
C SER A 547 -6.23 -9.32 -14.76
N LEU A 548 -5.98 -10.24 -13.83
CA LEU A 548 -4.68 -10.93 -13.72
C LEU A 548 -4.40 -11.83 -14.93
N GLU A 549 -5.41 -12.50 -15.49
CA GLU A 549 -5.26 -13.25 -16.74
C GLU A 549 -4.94 -12.34 -17.92
N LEU A 550 -5.60 -11.18 -18.01
CA LEU A 550 -5.34 -10.18 -19.04
C LEU A 550 -3.89 -9.67 -18.98
N SER A 551 -3.40 -9.32 -17.79
CA SER A 551 -2.00 -8.88 -17.60
C SER A 551 -0.98 -9.95 -18.02
N LYS A 552 -1.27 -11.25 -17.81
CA LYS A 552 -0.40 -12.33 -18.29
C LYS A 552 -0.34 -12.36 -19.82
N ALA A 553 -1.44 -12.09 -20.52
CA ALA A 553 -1.46 -11.99 -21.97
C ALA A 553 -0.60 -10.82 -22.46
N THR A 554 -0.66 -9.67 -21.80
CA THR A 554 0.15 -8.48 -22.10
C THR A 554 1.65 -8.72 -21.87
N MET A 555 2.00 -9.39 -20.77
CA MET A 555 3.39 -9.77 -20.49
C MET A 555 3.96 -10.67 -21.61
N LYS A 556 3.17 -11.63 -22.08
CA LYS A 556 3.57 -12.50 -23.20
C LYS A 556 3.71 -11.74 -24.52
N ALA A 557 2.85 -10.76 -24.79
CA ALA A 557 2.95 -9.93 -25.98
C ALA A 557 4.24 -9.09 -26.03
N SER A 558 4.79 -8.71 -24.88
CA SER A 558 6.04 -7.92 -24.80
C SER A 558 7.25 -8.65 -25.43
N GLU A 559 7.26 -9.99 -25.42
CA GLU A 559 8.29 -10.83 -26.04
C GLU A 559 8.33 -10.70 -27.57
N TYR A 560 7.26 -10.18 -28.17
CA TYR A 560 7.11 -9.99 -29.62
C TYR A 560 6.99 -8.51 -30.01
N SER A 561 7.39 -7.61 -29.10
CA SER A 561 7.25 -6.16 -29.26
C SER A 561 8.05 -5.61 -30.44
N TYR A 562 9.34 -5.95 -30.54
CA TYR A 562 10.23 -5.44 -31.59
C TYR A 562 10.97 -6.55 -32.32
N PHE A 563 10.94 -6.51 -33.67
CA PHE A 563 11.69 -7.44 -34.51
C PHE A 563 12.96 -6.75 -35.04
N MET A 564 14.13 -7.23 -34.63
CA MET A 564 15.42 -6.75 -35.18
C MET A 564 15.79 -7.52 -36.45
N ASP A 565 15.98 -6.79 -37.55
CA ASP A 565 16.52 -7.39 -38.78
C ASP A 565 18.04 -7.65 -38.66
N ALA A 566 18.55 -8.63 -39.40
CA ALA A 566 19.96 -9.00 -39.36
C ALA A 566 20.84 -7.92 -40.02
N TRP A 567 21.97 -7.60 -39.39
CA TRP A 567 22.84 -6.47 -39.76
C TRP A 567 23.73 -6.70 -41.00
N ASP A 568 23.58 -7.83 -41.71
CA ASP A 568 24.44 -8.16 -42.87
C ASP A 568 23.64 -8.80 -44.01
N ASP A 569 24.08 -8.61 -45.26
CA ASP A 569 23.33 -8.84 -46.51
C ASP A 569 23.46 -10.28 -47.08
N SER A 570 24.02 -11.17 -46.26
CA SER A 570 24.30 -12.58 -46.57
C SER A 570 23.05 -13.40 -46.91
N PHE A 571 23.19 -14.42 -47.76
CA PHE A 571 22.08 -15.33 -48.07
C PHE A 571 21.55 -16.06 -46.81
N LEU A 572 22.44 -16.39 -45.86
CA LEU A 572 22.06 -17.04 -44.61
C LEU A 572 21.35 -16.09 -43.63
N SER A 573 21.70 -14.79 -43.62
CA SER A 573 20.96 -13.79 -42.86
C SER A 573 19.59 -13.54 -43.46
N LYS A 574 19.43 -13.51 -44.79
CA LYS A 574 18.11 -13.42 -45.46
C LYS A 574 17.18 -14.60 -45.15
N VAL A 575 17.73 -15.82 -45.03
CA VAL A 575 16.97 -17.00 -44.60
C VAL A 575 16.64 -16.92 -43.10
N SER A 576 17.58 -16.48 -42.25
CA SER A 576 17.35 -16.31 -40.81
C SER A 576 16.34 -15.21 -40.49
N THR A 577 16.38 -14.08 -41.20
CA THR A 577 15.42 -12.97 -41.10
C THR A 577 14.03 -13.43 -41.51
N LYS A 578 13.89 -14.18 -42.62
CA LYS A 578 12.59 -14.70 -43.04
C LYS A 578 12.01 -15.70 -42.04
N VAL A 579 12.84 -16.58 -41.46
CA VAL A 579 12.42 -17.52 -40.43
C VAL A 579 12.08 -16.81 -39.11
N GLY A 580 12.89 -15.81 -38.72
CA GLY A 580 12.64 -14.96 -37.54
C GLY A 580 11.38 -14.13 -37.68
N GLY A 581 11.16 -13.50 -38.83
CA GLY A 581 9.96 -12.70 -39.12
C GLY A 581 8.70 -13.56 -39.16
N ALA A 582 8.79 -14.80 -39.68
CA ALA A 582 7.68 -15.76 -39.61
C ALA A 582 7.39 -16.19 -38.17
N ALA A 583 8.42 -16.44 -37.35
CA ALA A 583 8.25 -16.78 -35.93
C ALA A 583 7.61 -15.64 -35.13
N TYR A 584 8.00 -14.39 -35.37
CA TYR A 584 7.36 -13.21 -34.78
C TYR A 584 5.92 -13.05 -35.25
N THR A 585 5.64 -13.27 -36.54
CA THR A 585 4.27 -13.20 -37.07
C THR A 585 3.36 -14.24 -36.43
N ILE A 586 3.87 -15.46 -36.22
CA ILE A 586 3.16 -16.53 -35.51
C ILE A 586 2.97 -16.18 -34.02
N GLY A 587 4.01 -15.67 -33.35
CA GLY A 587 3.96 -15.23 -31.95
C GLY A 587 2.95 -14.11 -31.72
N ARG A 588 2.97 -13.07 -32.57
CA ARG A 588 2.02 -11.95 -32.59
C ARG A 588 0.59 -12.43 -32.85
N SER A 589 0.40 -13.31 -33.83
CA SER A 589 -0.91 -13.90 -34.11
C SER A 589 -1.44 -14.74 -32.95
N SER A 590 -0.55 -15.48 -32.25
CA SER A 590 -0.92 -16.21 -31.03
C SER A 590 -1.32 -15.26 -29.91
N CYS A 591 -0.60 -14.15 -29.72
CA CYS A 591 -0.91 -13.16 -28.68
C CYS A 591 -2.24 -12.46 -28.97
N LEU A 592 -2.48 -12.05 -30.22
CA LEU A 592 -3.77 -11.47 -30.64
C LEU A 592 -4.93 -12.46 -30.45
N SER A 593 -4.70 -13.75 -30.75
CA SER A 593 -5.69 -14.80 -30.49
C SER A 593 -6.03 -14.91 -29.00
N THR A 594 -5.02 -14.90 -28.13
CA THR A 594 -5.22 -14.87 -26.67
C THR A 594 -5.96 -13.61 -26.22
N LEU A 595 -5.66 -12.43 -26.79
CA LEU A 595 -6.37 -11.19 -26.48
C LEU A 595 -7.86 -11.26 -26.90
N ASN A 596 -8.15 -11.85 -28.06
CA ASN A 596 -9.51 -12.10 -28.53
C ASN A 596 -10.26 -13.15 -27.69
N GLU A 597 -9.55 -14.15 -27.16
CA GLU A 597 -10.11 -15.08 -26.18
C GLU A 597 -10.44 -14.35 -24.87
N MET A 598 -9.56 -13.47 -24.39
CA MET A 598 -9.81 -12.63 -23.21
C MET A 598 -11.00 -11.70 -23.42
N ARG A 599 -11.13 -11.06 -24.59
CA ARG A 599 -12.32 -10.28 -24.96
C ARG A 599 -13.60 -11.10 -24.80
N LYS A 600 -13.63 -12.31 -25.37
CA LYS A 600 -14.79 -13.22 -25.28
C LYS A 600 -15.08 -13.62 -23.83
N LYS A 601 -14.05 -13.92 -23.03
CA LYS A 601 -14.20 -14.21 -21.59
C LYS A 601 -14.79 -13.02 -20.83
N ILE A 602 -14.27 -11.81 -21.05
CA ILE A 602 -14.76 -10.58 -20.40
C ILE A 602 -16.22 -10.30 -20.82
N SER A 603 -16.55 -10.39 -22.11
CA SER A 603 -17.93 -10.22 -22.58
C SER A 603 -18.88 -11.28 -22.00
N ALA A 604 -18.43 -12.54 -21.90
CA ALA A 604 -19.22 -13.62 -21.29
C ALA A 604 -19.43 -13.38 -19.78
N PHE A 605 -18.39 -12.95 -19.08
CA PHE A 605 -18.44 -12.58 -17.66
C PHE A 605 -19.43 -11.44 -17.41
N ILE A 606 -19.33 -10.35 -18.17
CA ILE A 606 -20.27 -9.23 -18.07
C ILE A 606 -21.69 -9.69 -18.37
N SER A 607 -21.89 -10.50 -19.41
CA SER A 607 -23.22 -11.02 -19.77
C SER A 607 -23.82 -11.91 -18.68
N ALA A 608 -23.00 -12.75 -18.03
CA ALA A 608 -23.44 -13.64 -16.95
C ALA A 608 -23.85 -12.87 -15.68
N HIS A 609 -23.23 -11.71 -15.41
CA HIS A 609 -23.42 -10.96 -14.17
C HIS A 609 -24.22 -9.66 -14.32
N SER A 610 -24.53 -9.25 -15.55
CA SER A 610 -25.34 -8.06 -15.83
C SER A 610 -26.74 -8.13 -15.21
N SER A 611 -27.31 -9.33 -15.06
CA SER A 611 -28.60 -9.52 -14.40
C SER A 611 -28.57 -9.10 -12.93
N THR A 612 -27.48 -9.44 -12.21
CA THR A 612 -27.27 -9.07 -10.81
C THR A 612 -27.10 -7.56 -10.64
N LEU A 613 -26.29 -6.92 -11.49
CA LEU A 613 -26.15 -5.45 -11.51
C LEU A 613 -27.51 -4.78 -11.78
N ASN A 614 -28.26 -5.27 -12.76
CA ASN A 614 -29.60 -4.77 -13.06
C ASN A 614 -30.59 -5.00 -11.91
N GLN A 615 -30.49 -6.10 -11.17
CA GLN A 615 -31.30 -6.36 -9.99
C GLN A 615 -31.00 -5.36 -8.88
N GLY A 616 -29.72 -5.09 -8.59
CA GLY A 616 -29.31 -4.05 -7.65
C GLY A 616 -29.80 -2.66 -8.08
N ASN A 617 -29.62 -2.30 -9.34
CA ASN A 617 -30.12 -1.03 -9.89
C ASN A 617 -31.64 -0.89 -9.80
N ARG A 618 -32.40 -1.99 -9.93
CA ARG A 618 -33.85 -1.97 -9.69
C ARG A 618 -34.19 -1.66 -8.23
N VAL A 619 -33.39 -2.14 -7.27
CA VAL A 619 -33.56 -1.79 -5.85
C VAL A 619 -33.27 -0.30 -5.63
N LEU A 620 -32.17 0.23 -6.18
CA LEU A 620 -31.85 1.66 -6.12
C LEU A 620 -32.99 2.53 -6.69
N SER A 621 -33.52 2.14 -7.86
CA SER A 621 -34.62 2.84 -8.52
C SER A 621 -35.90 2.85 -7.68
N ARG A 622 -36.21 1.79 -6.92
CA ARG A 622 -37.37 1.77 -6.00
C ARG A 622 -37.29 2.87 -4.95
N TRP A 623 -36.09 3.22 -4.52
CA TRP A 623 -35.84 4.27 -3.52
C TRP A 623 -35.53 5.65 -4.14
N GLY A 624 -35.67 5.79 -5.46
CA GLY A 624 -35.51 7.07 -6.17
C GLY A 624 -34.07 7.44 -6.51
N LEU A 625 -33.13 6.50 -6.45
CA LEU A 625 -31.75 6.70 -6.92
C LEU A 625 -31.60 6.30 -8.39
N ALA A 626 -30.75 7.02 -9.12
CA ALA A 626 -30.43 6.68 -10.50
C ALA A 626 -29.64 5.37 -10.60
N SER A 627 -29.83 4.64 -11.71
CA SER A 627 -29.06 3.43 -11.99
C SER A 627 -27.58 3.75 -12.19
N ILE A 628 -26.71 2.94 -11.59
CA ILE A 628 -25.27 3.02 -11.78
C ILE A 628 -24.91 2.20 -13.02
N THR A 629 -24.32 2.86 -14.00
CA THR A 629 -23.93 2.30 -15.30
C THR A 629 -22.42 2.12 -15.39
N PHE A 630 -21.97 1.27 -16.29
CA PHE A 630 -20.55 1.10 -16.63
C PHE A 630 -20.31 1.44 -18.10
N LYS A 631 -19.04 1.70 -18.44
CA LYS A 631 -18.61 1.95 -19.81
C LYS A 631 -18.12 0.64 -20.44
N ASP A 632 -18.74 0.24 -21.55
CA ASP A 632 -18.33 -0.93 -22.33
C ASP A 632 -17.57 -0.48 -23.59
N GLU A 633 -16.29 -0.80 -23.65
CA GLU A 633 -15.40 -0.55 -24.77
C GLU A 633 -15.00 -1.84 -25.52
N CYS A 634 -15.53 -3.00 -25.10
CA CYS A 634 -15.06 -4.33 -25.50
C CYS A 634 -15.40 -4.69 -26.97
N GLY A 635 -16.38 -3.98 -27.57
CA GLY A 635 -16.85 -4.21 -28.94
C GLY A 635 -17.42 -5.62 -29.18
N TYR A 636 -18.02 -5.85 -30.34
CA TYR A 636 -18.60 -7.16 -30.71
C TYR A 636 -17.68 -8.02 -31.58
N ALA A 637 -16.82 -7.40 -32.37
CA ALA A 637 -15.91 -8.07 -33.29
C ALA A 637 -14.59 -8.46 -32.60
N ASP A 638 -13.91 -9.46 -33.15
CA ASP A 638 -12.53 -9.76 -32.75
C ASP A 638 -11.60 -8.64 -33.23
N PHE A 639 -10.59 -8.31 -32.44
CA PHE A 639 -9.56 -7.35 -32.78
C PHE A 639 -8.72 -7.87 -33.95
N GLU A 640 -8.44 -6.98 -34.88
CA GLU A 640 -7.57 -7.22 -36.03
C GLU A 640 -6.31 -6.35 -35.88
N LEU A 641 -5.13 -6.98 -35.99
CA LEU A 641 -3.84 -6.32 -36.04
C LEU A 641 -3.03 -6.88 -37.20
N ASP A 642 -2.24 -6.02 -37.85
CA ASP A 642 -1.21 -6.52 -38.77
C ASP A 642 -0.09 -7.18 -37.96
N ASN A 643 -0.13 -8.51 -37.87
CA ASN A 643 0.84 -9.29 -37.13
C ASN A 643 2.19 -9.44 -37.86
N SER A 644 2.37 -8.81 -39.03
CA SER A 644 3.64 -8.87 -39.75
C SER A 644 4.81 -8.41 -38.88
N ALA A 645 5.99 -9.00 -39.08
CA ALA A 645 7.21 -8.56 -38.40
C ALA A 645 7.64 -7.13 -38.79
N THR A 646 7.07 -6.57 -39.86
CA THR A 646 7.30 -5.20 -40.34
C THR A 646 6.43 -4.15 -39.67
N ASN A 647 5.43 -4.55 -38.88
CA ASN A 647 4.62 -3.61 -38.09
C ASN A 647 5.39 -3.22 -36.81
N GLU A 648 6.04 -2.06 -36.82
CA GLU A 648 6.80 -1.54 -35.68
C GLU A 648 5.88 -1.06 -34.53
N ASP A 649 4.66 -0.63 -34.85
CA ASP A 649 3.67 -0.11 -33.90
C ASP A 649 2.79 -1.23 -33.31
N TRP A 650 3.04 -2.50 -33.64
CA TRP A 650 2.17 -3.63 -33.28
C TRP A 650 1.90 -3.71 -31.77
N TYR A 651 2.94 -3.50 -30.95
CA TYR A 651 2.80 -3.60 -29.50
C TYR A 651 1.99 -2.45 -28.90
N ASP A 652 2.12 -1.24 -29.45
CA ASP A 652 1.32 -0.09 -29.01
C ASP A 652 -0.16 -0.27 -29.39
N GLN A 653 -0.44 -0.80 -30.58
CA GLN A 653 -1.79 -1.15 -31.01
C GLN A 653 -2.37 -2.29 -30.16
N PHE A 654 -1.57 -3.31 -29.83
CA PHE A 654 -1.96 -4.38 -28.91
C PHE A 654 -2.30 -3.82 -27.52
N ASN A 655 -1.44 -2.98 -26.95
CA ASN A 655 -1.65 -2.35 -25.65
C ASN A 655 -2.89 -1.45 -25.62
N HIS A 656 -3.23 -0.81 -26.75
CA HIS A 656 -4.47 -0.05 -26.85
C HIS A 656 -5.71 -0.93 -26.67
N PHE A 657 -5.76 -2.10 -27.32
CA PHE A 657 -6.87 -3.05 -27.16
C PHE A 657 -6.89 -3.70 -25.77
N ASP A 658 -5.71 -4.02 -25.21
CA ASP A 658 -5.57 -4.48 -23.83
C ASP A 658 -6.15 -3.48 -22.83
N GLN A 659 -5.84 -2.19 -22.99
CA GLN A 659 -6.39 -1.13 -22.16
C GLN A 659 -7.91 -1.00 -22.30
N GLN A 660 -8.48 -1.15 -23.51
CA GLN A 660 -9.94 -1.13 -23.69
C GLN A 660 -10.63 -2.26 -22.91
N LEU A 661 -10.05 -3.48 -22.96
CA LEU A 661 -10.55 -4.62 -22.19
C LEU A 661 -10.45 -4.39 -20.69
N GLY A 662 -9.28 -3.93 -20.23
CA GLY A 662 -9.03 -3.60 -18.82
C GLY A 662 -10.00 -2.53 -18.30
N ASN A 663 -10.15 -1.42 -19.03
CA ASN A 663 -11.06 -0.34 -18.67
C ASN A 663 -12.52 -0.80 -18.58
N THR A 664 -12.95 -1.66 -19.51
CA THR A 664 -14.32 -2.20 -19.51
C THR A 664 -14.55 -3.07 -18.28
N LEU A 665 -13.61 -3.98 -17.97
CA LEU A 665 -13.71 -4.88 -16.82
C LEU A 665 -13.68 -4.10 -15.50
N THR A 666 -12.79 -3.11 -15.37
CA THR A 666 -12.72 -2.22 -14.22
C THR A 666 -14.01 -1.42 -14.07
N SER A 667 -14.53 -0.82 -15.15
CA SER A 667 -15.76 -0.03 -15.08
C SER A 667 -16.97 -0.87 -14.66
N PHE A 668 -17.08 -2.11 -15.16
CA PHE A 668 -18.14 -3.03 -14.74
C PHE A 668 -18.02 -3.43 -13.26
N SER A 669 -16.80 -3.77 -12.82
CA SER A 669 -16.51 -4.12 -11.42
C SER A 669 -16.83 -2.96 -10.47
N GLU A 670 -16.40 -1.74 -10.81
CA GLU A 670 -16.68 -0.52 -10.04
C GLU A 670 -18.19 -0.24 -9.95
N ALA A 671 -18.95 -0.45 -11.03
CA ALA A 671 -20.40 -0.30 -11.00
C ALA A 671 -21.07 -1.31 -10.05
N CYS A 672 -20.63 -2.58 -10.06
CA CYS A 672 -21.11 -3.59 -9.11
C CYS A 672 -20.76 -3.22 -7.66
N GLU A 673 -19.53 -2.78 -7.41
CA GLU A 673 -19.06 -2.37 -6.09
C GLU A 673 -19.84 -1.14 -5.58
N ASP A 674 -20.11 -0.17 -6.45
CA ASP A 674 -20.86 1.04 -6.07
C ASP A 674 -22.33 0.73 -5.77
N VAL A 675 -22.96 -0.17 -6.51
CA VAL A 675 -24.30 -0.65 -6.16
C VAL A 675 -24.27 -1.41 -4.84
N ALA A 676 -23.26 -2.26 -4.60
CA ALA A 676 -23.11 -2.97 -3.32
C ALA A 676 -22.91 -2.00 -2.13
N LYS A 677 -22.10 -0.96 -2.30
CA LYS A 677 -21.91 0.11 -1.31
C LYS A 677 -23.21 0.88 -1.06
N GLN A 678 -23.98 1.15 -2.11
CA GLN A 678 -25.28 1.82 -1.97
C GLN A 678 -26.29 0.95 -1.22
N LEU A 679 -26.33 -0.36 -1.50
CA LEU A 679 -27.16 -1.30 -0.74
C LEU A 679 -26.72 -1.39 0.73
N TRP A 680 -25.42 -1.31 1.01
CA TRP A 680 -24.93 -1.25 2.39
C TRP A 680 -25.41 0.01 3.11
N LEU A 681 -25.46 1.18 2.46
CA LEU A 681 -26.08 2.37 3.05
C LEU A 681 -27.57 2.13 3.38
N PHE A 682 -28.29 1.41 2.54
CA PHE A 682 -29.69 1.04 2.83
C PHE A 682 -29.80 0.06 4.00
N MET A 683 -28.91 -0.93 4.12
CA MET A 683 -28.82 -1.82 5.30
C MET A 683 -28.63 -1.02 6.58
N GLU A 684 -27.81 0.02 6.52
CA GLU A 684 -27.55 0.93 7.64
C GLU A 684 -28.69 1.95 7.89
N GLY A 685 -29.80 1.91 7.14
CA GLY A 685 -30.90 2.86 7.26
C GLY A 685 -30.64 4.25 6.65
N ARG A 686 -29.56 4.41 5.88
CA ARG A 686 -29.09 5.69 5.30
C ARG A 686 -29.60 5.88 3.87
N PHE A 687 -30.92 6.00 3.71
CA PHE A 687 -31.60 6.18 2.41
C PHE A 687 -31.50 7.57 1.77
N ASP A 688 -30.83 8.52 2.42
CA ASP A 688 -30.63 9.89 1.90
C ASP A 688 -29.24 10.10 1.29
N GLU A 689 -28.38 9.08 1.35
CA GLU A 689 -27.01 9.19 0.89
C GLU A 689 -26.80 8.45 -0.43
N SER A 690 -26.00 9.05 -1.30
CA SER A 690 -25.64 8.52 -2.61
C SER A 690 -24.13 8.34 -2.72
N VAL A 691 -23.71 7.10 -3.00
CA VAL A 691 -22.29 6.77 -3.26
C VAL A 691 -21.76 7.58 -4.45
N VAL A 692 -22.58 7.76 -5.49
CA VAL A 692 -22.22 8.49 -6.72
C VAL A 692 -21.96 9.97 -6.42
N GLU A 693 -22.84 10.61 -5.67
CA GLU A 693 -22.68 12.03 -5.31
C GLU A 693 -21.46 12.24 -4.40
N SER A 694 -21.25 11.33 -3.45
CA SER A 694 -20.09 11.36 -2.55
C SER A 694 -18.77 11.25 -3.32
N LYS A 695 -18.67 10.31 -4.28
CA LYS A 695 -17.50 10.17 -5.16
C LYS A 695 -17.27 11.40 -6.03
N ALA A 696 -18.33 11.97 -6.62
CA ALA A 696 -18.22 13.17 -7.45
C ALA A 696 -17.67 14.37 -6.65
N LYS A 697 -18.14 14.55 -5.41
CA LYS A 697 -17.67 15.60 -4.51
C LYS A 697 -16.18 15.43 -4.16
N GLN A 698 -15.77 14.22 -3.78
CA GLN A 698 -14.36 13.93 -3.46
C GLN A 698 -13.43 14.15 -4.66
N SER A 699 -13.87 13.79 -5.87
CA SER A 699 -13.10 14.04 -7.10
C SER A 699 -12.91 15.53 -7.37
N ALA A 700 -13.97 16.33 -7.24
CA ALA A 700 -13.91 17.78 -7.42
C ALA A 700 -12.99 18.45 -6.40
N GLU A 701 -13.05 18.04 -5.12
CA GLU A 701 -12.16 18.53 -4.06
C GLU A 701 -10.69 18.21 -4.35
N ARG A 702 -10.39 16.99 -4.82
CA ARG A 702 -9.03 16.59 -5.19
C ARG A 702 -8.49 17.39 -6.38
N ILE A 703 -9.31 17.67 -7.39
CA ILE A 703 -8.93 18.50 -8.54
C ILE A 703 -8.65 19.93 -8.08
N ALA A 704 -9.51 20.50 -7.24
CA ALA A 704 -9.33 21.83 -6.70
C ALA A 704 -8.04 21.95 -5.87
N GLN A 705 -7.73 20.96 -5.03
CA GLN A 705 -6.49 20.93 -4.25
C GLN A 705 -5.25 20.87 -5.14
N LYS A 706 -5.22 19.99 -6.15
CA LYS A 706 -4.10 19.90 -7.11
C LYS A 706 -3.89 21.22 -7.85
N GLN A 707 -4.98 21.89 -8.24
CA GLN A 707 -4.89 23.18 -8.92
C GLN A 707 -4.34 24.27 -7.99
N GLN A 708 -4.74 24.28 -6.72
CA GLN A 708 -4.21 25.21 -5.72
C GLN A 708 -2.72 24.98 -5.44
N GLU A 709 -2.27 23.74 -5.34
CA GLU A 709 -0.85 23.38 -5.19
C GLU A 709 -0.04 23.80 -6.42
N LYS A 710 -0.57 23.59 -7.64
CA LYS A 710 0.09 24.03 -8.89
C LYS A 710 0.29 25.54 -8.91
N LEU A 711 -0.74 26.33 -8.55
CA LEU A 711 -0.66 27.79 -8.48
C LEU A 711 0.35 28.26 -7.43
N ALA A 712 0.40 27.61 -6.27
CA ALA A 712 1.36 27.95 -5.22
C ALA A 712 2.82 27.73 -5.65
N LYS A 713 3.08 26.75 -6.53
CA LYS A 713 4.43 26.39 -7.02
C LYS A 713 4.85 27.13 -8.30
N GLN A 714 4.04 28.07 -8.83
CA GLN A 714 4.45 28.92 -9.97
C GLN A 714 5.46 30.02 -9.58
N SER A 715 5.68 30.22 -8.29
CA SER A 715 6.71 31.12 -7.77
C SER A 715 7.37 30.53 -6.54
N VAL A 716 8.64 30.84 -6.33
CA VAL A 716 9.43 30.38 -5.19
C VAL A 716 9.71 31.57 -4.28
N THR A 717 9.49 31.40 -2.97
CA THR A 717 9.92 32.39 -1.97
C THR A 717 11.40 32.17 -1.64
N PHE A 718 12.20 33.23 -1.63
CA PHE A 718 13.61 33.19 -1.26
C PHE A 718 14.00 34.44 -0.45
N ASP A 719 15.06 34.36 0.36
CA ASP A 719 15.54 35.50 1.15
C ASP A 719 16.52 36.35 0.33
N LYS A 720 16.26 37.65 0.25
CA LYS A 720 17.18 38.63 -0.34
C LYS A 720 17.25 39.86 0.54
N ASP A 721 18.46 40.19 1.00
CA ASP A 721 18.73 41.31 1.90
C ASP A 721 17.89 41.26 3.21
N GLY A 722 17.61 40.05 3.72
CA GLY A 722 16.80 39.83 4.93
C GLY A 722 15.30 40.06 4.75
N ARG A 723 14.79 40.02 3.51
CA ARG A 723 13.37 40.09 3.16
C ARG A 723 12.99 38.97 2.20
N ASP A 724 11.81 38.40 2.41
CA ASP A 724 11.22 37.44 1.49
C ASP A 724 10.90 38.09 0.13
N HIS A 725 11.38 37.47 -0.93
CA HIS A 725 11.06 37.81 -2.32
C HIS A 725 10.44 36.62 -3.03
N LEU A 726 9.56 36.89 -3.99
CA LEU A 726 9.00 35.90 -4.90
C LEU A 726 9.79 35.91 -6.20
N PHE A 727 10.30 34.73 -6.56
CA PHE A 727 10.97 34.42 -7.81
C PHE A 727 10.02 33.68 -8.75
N SER A 728 9.91 34.11 -10.00
CA SER A 728 9.26 33.37 -11.07
C SER A 728 9.95 33.63 -12.42
N ILE A 729 9.59 32.86 -13.43
CA ILE A 729 10.11 33.01 -14.80
C ILE A 729 8.94 33.38 -15.71
N GLU A 730 9.02 34.54 -16.35
CA GLU A 730 8.08 34.95 -17.39
C GLU A 730 8.60 34.48 -18.75
N TRP A 731 7.86 33.58 -19.39
CA TRP A 731 8.23 33.01 -20.68
C TRP A 731 7.62 33.76 -21.85
N ARG A 732 8.42 34.01 -22.89
CA ARG A 732 7.99 34.59 -24.16
C ARG A 732 8.50 33.75 -25.31
N GLN A 733 7.69 33.64 -26.37
CA GLN A 733 8.12 32.96 -27.59
C GLN A 733 9.16 33.81 -28.33
N VAL A 734 10.22 33.17 -28.83
CA VAL A 734 11.20 33.81 -29.71
C VAL A 734 10.58 33.93 -31.10
N GLU A 735 10.43 35.17 -31.61
CA GLU A 735 9.72 35.42 -32.87
C GLU A 735 10.48 34.88 -34.10
N HIS A 736 11.81 34.90 -34.05
CA HIS A 736 12.68 34.50 -35.16
C HIS A 736 13.72 33.47 -34.70
N PRO A 737 13.31 32.22 -34.43
CA PRO A 737 14.25 31.17 -34.04
C PRO A 737 15.22 30.86 -35.20
N PRO A 738 16.48 30.48 -34.91
CA PRO A 738 17.50 30.25 -35.94
C PRO A 738 17.21 29.05 -36.85
N CYS A 739 16.42 28.11 -36.35
CA CYS A 739 15.98 26.92 -37.03
C CYS A 739 14.60 26.52 -36.50
N ASP A 740 13.99 25.54 -37.15
CA ASP A 740 12.79 24.88 -36.66
C ASP A 740 13.01 24.36 -35.22
N PRO A 741 12.22 24.81 -34.22
CA PRO A 741 12.38 24.39 -32.83
C PRO A 741 12.32 22.87 -32.60
N GLU A 742 11.62 22.11 -33.45
CA GLU A 742 11.59 20.64 -33.37
C GLU A 742 12.94 19.99 -33.71
N LYS A 743 13.78 20.69 -34.45
CA LYS A 743 15.10 20.21 -34.86
C LYS A 743 16.20 20.57 -33.88
N ILE A 744 15.91 21.30 -32.81
CA ILE A 744 16.91 21.66 -31.81
C ILE A 744 17.31 20.43 -31.00
N GLN A 745 18.60 20.12 -31.00
CA GLN A 745 19.19 18.99 -30.27
C GLN A 745 19.82 19.44 -28.94
N SER A 746 20.35 20.66 -28.89
CA SER A 746 21.04 21.18 -27.70
C SER A 746 21.02 22.70 -27.64
N ILE A 747 20.93 23.23 -26.43
CA ILE A 747 21.09 24.65 -26.11
C ILE A 747 22.12 24.75 -24.97
N LYS A 748 23.12 25.61 -25.13
CA LYS A 748 24.15 25.87 -24.10
C LYS A 748 24.53 27.35 -24.04
N THR A 749 25.03 27.78 -22.88
CA THR A 749 25.56 29.13 -22.66
C THR A 749 26.82 29.10 -21.80
N ASP A 750 27.73 30.05 -22.05
CA ASP A 750 28.91 30.33 -21.20
C ASP A 750 28.67 31.49 -20.21
N GLY A 751 27.43 32.01 -20.16
CA GLY A 751 27.05 33.17 -19.36
C GLY A 751 26.96 34.47 -20.16
N ALA A 752 27.52 34.54 -21.36
CA ALA A 752 27.47 35.72 -22.23
C ALA A 752 26.95 35.39 -23.65
N THR A 753 27.33 34.23 -24.17
CA THR A 753 26.99 33.73 -25.50
C THR A 753 26.05 32.53 -25.38
N TRP A 754 25.11 32.43 -26.31
CA TRP A 754 24.19 31.31 -26.45
C TRP A 754 24.49 30.54 -27.72
N LEU A 755 24.54 29.22 -27.63
CA LEU A 755 24.69 28.32 -28.75
C LEU A 755 23.50 27.36 -28.85
N ILE A 756 22.97 27.20 -30.06
CA ILE A 756 21.98 26.20 -30.43
C ILE A 756 22.60 25.26 -31.46
N VAL A 757 22.39 23.96 -31.28
CA VAL A 757 22.73 22.92 -32.27
C VAL A 757 21.46 22.28 -32.77
N ASP A 758 21.28 22.21 -34.09
CA ASP A 758 20.17 21.49 -34.71
C ASP A 758 20.54 20.04 -35.08
N ASN A 759 19.54 19.23 -35.45
CA ASN A 759 19.71 17.83 -35.86
C ASN A 759 20.55 17.65 -37.13
N ALA A 760 20.79 18.74 -37.89
CA ALA A 760 21.71 18.75 -39.03
C ALA A 760 23.14 19.17 -38.61
N ASN A 761 23.40 19.26 -37.30
CA ASN A 761 24.65 19.67 -36.67
C ASN A 761 25.09 21.10 -37.02
N ARG A 762 24.15 21.98 -37.41
CA ARG A 762 24.45 23.39 -37.60
C ARG A 762 24.46 24.10 -36.26
N VAL A 763 25.45 24.96 -36.08
CA VAL A 763 25.62 25.75 -34.85
C VAL A 763 25.15 27.17 -35.08
N TYR A 764 24.29 27.66 -34.21
CA TYR A 764 23.79 29.03 -34.22
C TYR A 764 24.22 29.75 -32.96
N ARG A 765 24.68 30.99 -33.11
CA ARG A 765 25.21 31.83 -32.04
C ARG A 765 24.35 33.07 -31.85
N SER A 766 24.08 33.41 -30.59
CA SER A 766 23.43 34.66 -30.20
C SER A 766 24.09 35.25 -28.95
N LEU A 767 23.98 36.56 -28.78
CA LEU A 767 24.39 37.30 -27.57
C LEU A 767 23.21 37.78 -26.73
N ASP A 768 21.99 37.77 -27.29
CA ASP A 768 20.78 38.35 -26.69
C ASP A 768 19.59 37.37 -26.66
N ARG A 769 19.74 36.18 -27.27
CA ARG A 769 18.71 35.13 -27.47
C ARG A 769 17.69 35.41 -28.57
N GLU A 770 17.80 36.55 -29.26
CA GLU A 770 16.86 36.98 -30.29
C GLU A 770 17.50 37.01 -31.67
N HIS A 771 18.71 37.57 -31.77
CA HIS A 771 19.44 37.69 -33.02
C HIS A 771 20.45 36.55 -33.15
N TRP A 772 20.23 35.69 -34.14
CA TRP A 772 21.02 34.48 -34.36
C TRP A 772 21.81 34.53 -35.65
N HIS A 773 23.05 34.05 -35.61
CA HIS A 773 23.89 33.90 -36.79
C HIS A 773 24.50 32.50 -36.79
N THR A 774 24.56 31.89 -37.97
CA THR A 774 25.17 30.56 -38.14
C THR A 774 26.69 30.66 -38.01
N VAL A 775 27.28 29.71 -37.29
CA VAL A 775 28.73 29.59 -37.10
C VAL A 775 29.21 28.30 -37.77
N ARG A 776 30.36 28.38 -38.46
CA ARG A 776 31.00 27.22 -39.08
C ARG A 776 32.11 26.69 -38.17
N LEU A 777 32.06 25.39 -37.89
CA LEU A 777 33.07 24.69 -37.09
C LEU A 777 34.30 24.31 -37.94
N SER A 778 34.09 23.94 -39.20
CA SER A 778 35.12 23.50 -40.13
C SER A 778 35.11 24.33 -41.42
N ALA A 779 36.21 24.25 -42.18
CA ALA A 779 36.32 24.88 -43.50
C ALA A 779 35.65 24.06 -44.63
N GLY A 780 35.15 22.84 -44.33
CA GLY A 780 34.45 21.98 -45.27
C GLY A 780 33.05 22.50 -45.61
N GLU A 781 32.45 21.97 -46.68
CA GLU A 781 31.08 22.34 -47.09
C GLU A 781 30.02 21.77 -46.13
N ASP A 782 30.28 20.61 -45.51
CA ASP A 782 29.37 19.94 -44.57
C ASP A 782 29.69 20.24 -43.11
N SER A 783 28.65 20.35 -42.27
CA SER A 783 28.78 20.52 -40.82
C SER A 783 29.17 19.18 -40.17
N PRO A 784 30.21 19.15 -39.32
CA PRO A 784 30.62 17.91 -38.65
C PRO A 784 29.50 17.42 -37.72
N TYR A 785 29.36 16.10 -37.56
CA TYR A 785 28.45 15.53 -36.56
C TYR A 785 28.88 15.95 -35.16
N ILE A 786 27.96 16.45 -34.32
CA ILE A 786 28.24 16.91 -32.96
C ILE A 786 27.54 15.98 -31.97
N SER A 787 28.32 15.18 -31.23
CA SER A 787 27.78 14.33 -30.16
C SER A 787 27.50 15.13 -28.89
N LYS A 788 28.35 16.13 -28.60
CA LYS A 788 28.31 16.91 -27.37
C LYS A 788 28.83 18.33 -27.56
N LEU A 789 28.20 19.29 -26.89
CA LEU A 789 28.64 20.69 -26.81
C LEU A 789 28.75 21.10 -25.34
N ASP A 790 29.95 21.51 -24.92
CA ASP A 790 30.23 21.95 -23.55
C ASP A 790 31.04 23.25 -23.51
N TYR A 791 31.02 23.91 -22.35
CA TYR A 791 31.92 25.01 -22.03
C TYR A 791 32.81 24.60 -20.84
N VAL A 792 34.10 24.42 -21.09
CA VAL A 792 35.07 23.87 -20.13
C VAL A 792 36.27 24.80 -20.05
N GLY A 793 36.70 25.19 -18.85
CA GLY A 793 37.95 25.94 -18.67
C GLY A 793 38.05 27.26 -19.45
N GLY A 794 36.93 27.92 -19.75
CA GLY A 794 36.91 29.14 -20.55
C GLY A 794 36.87 28.92 -22.08
N MET A 795 36.64 27.68 -22.52
CA MET A 795 36.62 27.27 -23.92
C MET A 795 35.34 26.53 -24.25
N TRP A 796 34.75 26.87 -25.39
CA TRP A 796 33.73 26.05 -26.04
C TRP A 796 34.37 24.82 -26.65
N ILE A 797 33.77 23.66 -26.42
CA ILE A 797 34.21 22.36 -26.92
C ILE A 797 33.02 21.69 -27.61
N ALA A 798 33.15 21.40 -28.91
CA ALA A 798 32.18 20.65 -29.69
C ALA A 798 32.83 19.33 -30.13
N VAL A 799 32.39 18.23 -29.53
CA VAL A 799 32.95 16.89 -29.79
C VAL A 799 32.36 16.36 -31.09
N ALA A 800 33.25 16.04 -32.04
CA ALA A 800 32.87 15.40 -33.28
C ALA A 800 32.96 13.87 -33.15
N GLY A 801 32.21 13.14 -34.00
CA GLY A 801 32.16 11.68 -33.97
C GLY A 801 33.53 10.98 -34.12
N TYR A 802 33.50 9.64 -34.07
CA TYR A 802 34.71 8.81 -34.01
C TYR A 802 35.72 9.15 -35.12
N SER A 803 36.98 9.43 -34.72
CA SER A 803 38.21 9.63 -35.51
C SER A 803 38.65 11.05 -35.91
N ASP A 804 37.85 12.10 -35.72
CA ASP A 804 38.20 13.47 -36.18
C ASP A 804 38.60 14.47 -35.06
N GLY A 805 38.69 14.02 -33.81
CA GLY A 805 38.95 14.92 -32.68
C GLY A 805 37.75 15.77 -32.29
N PHE A 806 37.99 16.94 -31.69
CA PHE A 806 36.95 17.88 -31.31
C PHE A 806 37.28 19.29 -31.79
N TYR A 807 36.26 20.13 -31.90
CA TYR A 807 36.39 21.54 -32.24
C TYR A 807 36.37 22.37 -30.97
N TYR A 808 37.17 23.43 -30.94
CA TYR A 808 37.21 24.33 -29.80
C TYR A 808 37.27 25.80 -30.20
N SER A 809 36.69 26.67 -29.37
CA SER A 809 36.64 28.12 -29.58
C SER A 809 36.58 28.90 -28.28
N ARG A 810 37.23 30.07 -28.23
CA ARG A 810 37.17 30.97 -27.07
C ARG A 810 35.99 31.95 -27.13
N ASP A 811 35.55 32.30 -28.34
CA ASP A 811 34.53 33.32 -28.61
C ASP A 811 33.24 32.73 -29.22
N ALA A 812 33.20 31.40 -29.35
CA ALA A 812 32.16 30.63 -30.03
C ALA A 812 31.96 31.01 -31.51
N GLN A 813 32.90 31.74 -32.12
CA GLN A 813 32.83 32.23 -33.48
C GLN A 813 33.98 31.68 -34.33
N ASN A 814 35.20 31.75 -33.80
CA ASN A 814 36.39 31.25 -34.45
C ASN A 814 36.73 29.88 -33.86
N TRP A 815 36.49 28.82 -34.64
CA TRP A 815 36.70 27.44 -34.22
C TRP A 815 37.96 26.85 -34.83
N LYS A 816 38.64 26.01 -34.06
CA LYS A 816 39.78 25.21 -34.49
C LYS A 816 39.51 23.74 -34.20
N GLN A 817 40.06 22.85 -35.01
CA GLN A 817 40.03 21.41 -34.76
C GLN A 817 41.24 21.00 -33.92
N SER A 818 41.04 20.14 -32.93
CA SER A 818 42.11 19.57 -32.09
C SER A 818 42.90 18.50 -32.84
N HIS A 819 44.17 18.30 -32.45
CA HIS A 819 44.90 17.10 -32.84
C HIS A 819 44.34 15.87 -32.11
N PHE A 820 44.29 14.72 -32.79
CA PHE A 820 43.99 13.44 -32.15
C PHE A 820 45.29 12.84 -31.56
N PRO A 821 45.27 12.21 -30.37
CA PRO A 821 46.46 11.56 -29.79
C PRO A 821 47.00 10.44 -30.70
N ASP A 822 48.33 10.33 -30.81
CA ASP A 822 48.99 9.24 -31.55
C ASP A 822 48.92 7.94 -30.73
N VAL A 823 47.87 7.14 -30.96
CA VAL A 823 47.60 5.89 -30.23
C VAL A 823 47.68 4.66 -31.14
N PRO A 824 48.29 3.55 -30.69
CA PRO A 824 48.44 2.36 -31.50
C PRO A 824 47.12 1.56 -31.61
N GLY A 825 46.49 1.60 -32.79
CA GLY A 825 45.49 0.63 -33.25
C GLY A 825 44.07 0.72 -32.67
N TYR A 826 43.24 -0.28 -32.98
CA TYR A 826 41.82 -0.43 -32.58
C TYR A 826 41.60 -0.69 -31.07
N GLU A 827 42.66 -0.65 -30.26
CA GLU A 827 42.60 -0.92 -28.81
C GLU A 827 42.10 0.28 -28.01
N PHE A 828 42.12 1.48 -28.59
CA PHE A 828 41.71 2.72 -27.93
C PHE A 828 40.42 3.29 -28.54
N THR A 829 39.45 3.58 -27.68
CA THR A 829 38.22 4.29 -28.04
C THR A 829 38.17 5.61 -27.29
N CYS A 830 38.08 6.74 -28.00
CA CYS A 830 37.92 8.05 -27.38
C CYS A 830 36.56 8.18 -26.69
N THR A 831 36.49 9.03 -25.66
CA THR A 831 35.23 9.40 -25.00
C THR A 831 34.95 10.89 -25.20
N ASP A 832 33.71 11.32 -24.98
CA ASP A 832 33.30 12.73 -25.08
C ASP A 832 33.70 13.57 -23.83
N GLU A 833 34.64 13.07 -23.01
CA GLU A 833 35.07 13.70 -21.76
C GLU A 833 36.42 14.40 -21.93
N ILE A 834 36.34 15.71 -22.16
CA ILE A 834 37.48 16.64 -22.14
C ILE A 834 37.37 17.52 -20.89
N VAL A 835 38.42 17.51 -20.08
CA VAL A 835 38.45 18.17 -18.76
C VAL A 835 39.64 19.12 -18.68
N TYR A 836 39.44 20.30 -18.07
CA TYR A 836 40.55 21.19 -17.72
C TYR A 836 40.90 21.05 -16.24
N PHE A 837 42.15 20.68 -15.95
CA PHE A 837 42.62 20.37 -14.60
C PHE A 837 44.07 20.83 -14.38
N ASN A 838 44.31 21.66 -13.36
CA ASN A 838 45.65 22.14 -12.97
C ASN A 838 46.53 22.66 -14.13
N GLY A 839 45.93 23.42 -15.05
CA GLY A 839 46.67 23.97 -16.20
C GLY A 839 46.83 23.00 -17.39
N LEU A 840 46.30 21.79 -17.29
CA LEU A 840 46.32 20.78 -18.34
C LEU A 840 44.91 20.47 -18.84
N TRP A 841 44.80 20.28 -20.15
CA TRP A 841 43.67 19.61 -20.77
C TRP A 841 43.88 18.12 -20.68
N LEU A 842 42.87 17.40 -20.19
CA LEU A 842 42.83 15.95 -20.09
C LEU A 842 41.74 15.43 -21.02
N TRP A 843 42.03 14.36 -21.75
CA TRP A 843 41.09 13.68 -22.61
C TRP A 843 41.10 12.18 -22.29
N ARG A 844 39.94 11.64 -21.93
CA ARG A 844 39.79 10.25 -21.53
C ARG A 844 39.53 9.32 -22.71
N PHE A 845 40.19 8.17 -22.67
CA PHE A 845 40.07 7.05 -23.60
C PHE A 845 39.78 5.76 -22.84
N LYS A 846 39.17 4.81 -23.54
CA LYS A 846 39.00 3.42 -23.12
C LYS A 846 40.03 2.56 -23.84
N GLU A 847 40.85 1.86 -23.09
CA GLU A 847 41.89 0.96 -23.58
C GLU A 847 41.42 -0.49 -23.35
N ARG A 848 41.13 -1.23 -24.42
CA ARG A 848 40.61 -2.59 -24.35
C ARG A 848 41.68 -3.54 -23.81
N ARG A 849 41.37 -4.25 -22.72
CA ARG A 849 42.26 -5.22 -22.08
C ARG A 849 41.59 -6.58 -21.93
N GLU A 850 42.34 -7.64 -22.19
CA GLU A 850 41.86 -9.02 -22.04
C GLU A 850 42.14 -9.57 -20.63
N TYR A 851 41.23 -10.40 -20.12
CA TYR A 851 41.37 -11.17 -18.90
C TYR A 851 40.93 -12.62 -19.12
N ALA A 852 41.55 -13.56 -18.39
CA ALA A 852 41.21 -14.99 -18.46
C ALA A 852 40.38 -15.42 -17.25
N TYR A 853 39.40 -16.30 -17.42
CA TYR A 853 38.59 -16.87 -16.35
C TYR A 853 38.30 -18.36 -16.58
N VAL A 854 37.95 -19.08 -15.51
CA VAL A 854 37.60 -20.50 -15.56
C VAL A 854 36.10 -20.64 -15.56
N GLU A 855 35.54 -21.17 -16.65
CA GLU A 855 34.14 -21.54 -16.73
C GLU A 855 33.98 -23.00 -16.30
N LYS A 856 33.18 -23.21 -15.25
CA LYS A 856 32.92 -24.55 -14.73
C LYS A 856 31.97 -25.30 -15.65
N GLY A 857 32.45 -26.38 -16.25
CA GLY A 857 31.64 -27.31 -17.03
C GLY A 857 31.10 -28.46 -16.18
N LEU A 858 30.13 -29.19 -16.72
CA LEU A 858 29.58 -30.40 -16.09
C LEU A 858 30.58 -31.55 -15.96
N ILE A 859 31.66 -31.54 -16.78
CA ILE A 859 32.65 -32.63 -16.85
C ILE A 859 34.09 -32.11 -16.72
N PHE A 860 34.43 -30.97 -17.32
CA PHE A 860 35.75 -30.33 -17.17
C PHE A 860 35.61 -28.81 -17.13
N ASP A 861 36.48 -28.17 -16.35
CA ASP A 861 36.62 -26.71 -16.31
C ASP A 861 37.39 -26.24 -17.56
N SER A 862 36.90 -25.18 -18.22
CA SER A 862 37.54 -24.61 -19.41
C SER A 862 38.04 -23.19 -19.13
N THR A 863 39.25 -22.86 -19.61
CA THR A 863 39.78 -21.49 -19.52
C THR A 863 39.29 -20.69 -20.72
N LYS A 864 38.58 -19.60 -20.47
CA LYS A 864 38.10 -18.65 -21.48
C LYS A 864 38.71 -17.28 -21.26
N THR A 865 38.75 -16.47 -22.31
CA THR A 865 39.15 -15.06 -22.27
C THR A 865 37.97 -14.15 -22.55
N ASN A 866 37.95 -12.99 -21.92
CA ASN A 866 37.02 -11.90 -22.21
C ASN A 866 37.76 -10.57 -22.05
N ASN A 867 37.11 -9.43 -22.28
CA ASN A 867 37.73 -8.11 -22.25
C ASN A 867 36.98 -7.12 -21.35
N PHE A 868 37.68 -6.08 -20.92
CA PHE A 868 37.14 -4.92 -20.22
C PHE A 868 37.87 -3.64 -20.65
N ASP A 869 37.24 -2.49 -20.41
CA ASP A 869 37.77 -1.18 -20.79
C ASP A 869 38.59 -0.56 -19.65
N LYS A 870 39.92 -0.58 -19.77
CA LYS A 870 40.82 0.11 -18.85
C LYS A 870 40.85 1.61 -19.18
N ILE A 871 40.97 2.46 -18.17
CA ILE A 871 41.15 3.90 -18.38
C ILE A 871 42.53 4.23 -18.98
N ALA A 872 42.52 5.08 -20.00
CA ALA A 872 43.69 5.82 -20.47
C ALA A 872 43.36 7.32 -20.49
N VAL A 873 44.30 8.17 -20.11
CA VAL A 873 44.13 9.62 -20.15
C VAL A 873 45.31 10.22 -20.91
N PHE A 874 45.00 11.13 -21.83
CA PHE A 874 45.97 11.92 -22.55
C PHE A 874 45.88 13.37 -22.08
N CYS A 875 47.01 14.06 -22.02
CA CYS A 875 47.07 15.44 -21.57
C CYS A 875 47.85 16.35 -22.52
N THR A 876 47.51 17.63 -22.49
CA THR A 876 48.27 18.71 -23.11
C THR A 876 48.09 20.03 -22.36
N ALA A 877 49.10 20.89 -22.33
CA ALA A 877 48.96 22.25 -21.78
C ALA A 877 48.16 23.19 -22.70
N ASN A 878 48.17 22.92 -24.01
CA ASN A 878 47.47 23.71 -25.02
C ASN A 878 46.83 22.79 -26.07
N LEU A 879 45.57 23.04 -26.42
CA LEU A 879 44.80 22.28 -27.39
C LEU A 879 45.40 22.29 -28.82
N ASP A 880 46.28 23.25 -29.13
CA ASP A 880 47.05 23.28 -30.38
C ASP A 880 48.21 22.26 -30.40
N ASN A 881 48.66 21.73 -29.24
CA ASN A 881 49.81 20.83 -29.15
C ASN A 881 49.43 19.35 -29.35
N GLN A 882 50.45 18.51 -29.58
CA GLN A 882 50.33 17.05 -29.55
C GLN A 882 49.95 16.56 -28.14
N TRP A 883 49.08 15.56 -28.08
CA TRP A 883 48.65 14.93 -26.83
C TRP A 883 49.62 13.85 -26.39
N GLN A 884 49.92 13.79 -25.10
CA GLN A 884 50.80 12.78 -24.52
C GLN A 884 50.06 12.00 -23.44
N ARG A 885 50.44 10.74 -23.21
CA ARG A 885 49.81 9.93 -22.15
C ARG A 885 50.10 10.59 -20.79
N TRP A 886 49.06 10.81 -20.01
CA TRP A 886 49.19 11.46 -18.71
C TRP A 886 49.83 10.49 -17.71
N GLU A 887 50.98 10.88 -17.15
CA GLU A 887 51.76 10.03 -16.23
C GLU A 887 50.96 9.64 -14.98
N ASP A 888 50.07 10.52 -14.52
CA ASP A 888 49.21 10.29 -13.35
C ASP A 888 47.89 9.57 -13.68
N THR A 889 47.78 8.92 -14.86
CA THR A 889 46.61 8.09 -15.19
C THR A 889 46.41 7.01 -14.09
N PRO A 890 45.20 6.85 -13.52
CA PRO A 890 44.99 5.91 -12.42
C PRO A 890 45.22 4.46 -12.86
N SER A 891 45.88 3.69 -12.00
CA SER A 891 46.11 2.25 -12.19
C SER A 891 45.29 1.44 -11.19
N PHE A 892 44.03 1.14 -11.55
CA PHE A 892 43.14 0.31 -10.74
C PHE A 892 43.33 -1.18 -10.98
N SER A 893 42.72 -2.01 -10.12
CA SER A 893 42.73 -3.47 -10.25
C SER A 893 42.08 -3.94 -11.55
N GLU A 894 42.46 -5.13 -12.04
CA GLU A 894 41.82 -5.79 -13.18
C GLU A 894 40.28 -5.80 -13.05
N GLY A 895 39.58 -5.48 -14.14
CA GLY A 895 38.13 -5.43 -14.20
C GLY A 895 37.48 -4.12 -13.73
N VAL A 896 38.25 -3.15 -13.22
CA VAL A 896 37.71 -1.82 -12.87
C VAL A 896 37.66 -0.92 -14.10
N VAL A 897 36.50 -0.33 -14.33
CA VAL A 897 36.22 0.65 -15.38
C VAL A 897 35.94 2.01 -14.72
N VAL A 898 36.41 3.08 -15.36
CA VAL A 898 36.08 4.45 -14.95
C VAL A 898 34.93 4.94 -15.83
N GLU A 899 33.78 5.23 -15.24
CA GLU A 899 32.62 5.75 -15.96
C GLU A 899 32.81 7.21 -16.34
N SER A 900 33.32 8.03 -15.42
CA SER A 900 33.52 9.46 -15.61
C SER A 900 34.72 10.02 -14.85
N LEU A 901 35.33 11.06 -15.41
CA LEU A 901 36.33 11.91 -14.75
C LEU A 901 35.79 13.34 -14.60
N GLN A 902 35.72 13.86 -13.37
CA GLN A 902 35.17 15.20 -13.10
C GLN A 902 36.11 16.04 -12.24
N PRO A 903 36.47 17.27 -12.65
CA PRO A 903 37.22 18.20 -11.81
C PRO A 903 36.29 18.83 -10.76
N LEU A 904 36.83 19.15 -9.57
CA LEU A 904 36.06 19.93 -8.61
C LEU A 904 36.03 21.43 -8.98
N PRO A 905 34.86 22.09 -8.89
CA PRO A 905 34.73 23.52 -9.16
C PRO A 905 35.72 24.38 -8.33
N GLY A 906 36.63 25.09 -9.02
CA GLY A 906 37.62 25.97 -8.40
C GLY A 906 38.78 25.29 -7.68
N GLY A 907 39.00 23.97 -7.86
CA GLY A 907 39.98 23.19 -7.10
C GLY A 907 41.10 22.53 -7.91
N ASN A 908 42.06 21.96 -7.16
CA ASN A 908 43.19 21.17 -7.65
C ASN A 908 42.95 19.65 -7.49
N THR A 909 41.68 19.22 -7.48
CA THR A 909 41.27 17.81 -7.33
C THR A 909 40.49 17.31 -8.55
N LEU A 910 40.82 16.10 -8.99
CA LEU A 910 40.11 15.36 -10.02
C LEU A 910 39.47 14.12 -9.39
N LEU A 911 38.20 13.87 -9.69
CA LEU A 911 37.48 12.68 -9.25
C LEU A 911 37.35 11.67 -10.40
N ALA A 912 37.48 10.39 -10.08
CA ALA A 912 37.21 9.25 -10.96
C ALA A 912 36.10 8.40 -10.36
N PHE A 913 35.02 8.22 -11.13
CA PHE A 913 33.88 7.41 -10.75
C PHE A 913 34.09 5.99 -11.28
N CYS A 914 34.31 5.04 -10.38
CA CYS A 914 34.82 3.72 -10.70
C CYS A 914 33.82 2.62 -10.35
N LYS A 915 33.67 1.64 -11.23
CA LYS A 915 32.91 0.42 -10.97
C LYS A 915 33.58 -0.80 -11.58
N TYR A 916 33.14 -1.99 -11.21
CA TYR A 916 33.58 -3.20 -11.89
C TYR A 916 32.76 -3.45 -13.16
N ASP A 917 33.43 -3.92 -14.21
CA ASP A 917 32.75 -4.37 -15.42
C ASP A 917 31.81 -5.54 -15.13
N TRP A 918 30.61 -5.49 -15.69
CA TRP A 918 29.55 -6.48 -15.43
C TRP A 918 29.94 -7.88 -15.91
N PHE A 919 30.58 -8.00 -17.07
CA PHE A 919 31.05 -9.30 -17.57
C PHE A 919 32.19 -9.80 -16.69
N TYR A 920 33.07 -8.92 -16.22
CA TYR A 920 34.14 -9.28 -15.30
C TYR A 920 33.60 -9.87 -13.98
N THR A 921 32.66 -9.19 -13.30
CA THR A 921 32.09 -9.67 -12.03
C THR A 921 31.37 -11.00 -12.19
N THR A 922 30.63 -11.16 -13.30
CA THR A 922 29.89 -12.38 -13.64
C THR A 922 30.86 -13.54 -13.93
N SER A 923 31.83 -13.35 -14.81
CA SER A 923 32.81 -14.37 -15.20
C SER A 923 33.71 -14.80 -14.04
N LYS A 924 34.12 -13.87 -13.16
CA LYS A 924 35.01 -14.14 -12.02
C LYS A 924 34.27 -14.47 -10.73
N LYS A 925 32.93 -14.44 -10.73
CA LYS A 925 32.07 -14.68 -9.54
C LYS A 925 32.46 -13.81 -8.34
N LYS A 926 32.77 -12.54 -8.59
CA LYS A 926 33.25 -11.60 -7.57
C LYS A 926 32.06 -10.98 -6.82
N ASN A 927 31.61 -11.66 -5.76
CA ASN A 927 30.41 -11.30 -5.00
C ASN A 927 30.50 -10.01 -4.16
N ASN A 928 31.70 -9.43 -3.97
CA ASN A 928 31.95 -8.24 -3.15
C ASN A 928 32.54 -7.07 -3.97
N ALA A 929 32.18 -6.97 -5.25
CA ALA A 929 32.67 -5.90 -6.13
C ALA A 929 31.81 -4.63 -5.94
N ALA A 930 32.22 -3.74 -5.04
CA ALA A 930 31.55 -2.45 -4.82
C ALA A 930 32.14 -1.35 -5.71
N SER A 931 31.29 -0.42 -6.15
CA SER A 931 31.71 0.81 -6.82
C SER A 931 32.33 1.81 -5.83
N PHE A 932 33.17 2.70 -6.34
CA PHE A 932 33.84 3.69 -5.50
C PHE A 932 34.23 4.94 -6.29
N VAL A 933 34.41 6.05 -5.59
CA VAL A 933 34.94 7.28 -6.17
C VAL A 933 36.36 7.50 -5.68
N SER A 934 37.28 7.72 -6.61
CA SER A 934 38.69 8.03 -6.32
C SER A 934 38.98 9.50 -6.59
N TYR A 935 39.88 10.10 -5.82
CA TYR A 935 40.34 11.47 -6.01
C TYR A 935 41.85 11.51 -6.22
N TYR A 936 42.29 12.43 -7.07
CA TYR A 936 43.71 12.69 -7.33
C TYR A 936 44.19 13.94 -6.61
N VAL A 937 45.35 13.84 -5.95
CA VAL A 937 46.09 14.98 -5.40
C VAL A 937 47.48 15.01 -6.00
N ALA A 938 47.84 16.13 -6.61
CA ALA A 938 49.16 16.35 -7.21
C ALA A 938 50.30 15.98 -6.24
N GLY A 939 51.21 15.12 -6.69
CA GLY A 939 52.35 14.63 -5.90
C GLY A 939 52.04 13.59 -4.82
N LYS A 940 50.75 13.27 -4.55
CA LYS A 940 50.32 12.24 -3.58
C LYS A 940 49.59 11.06 -4.22
N GLY A 941 49.24 11.14 -5.49
CA GLY A 941 48.57 10.09 -6.26
C GLY A 941 47.08 9.97 -5.98
N TRP A 942 46.49 8.87 -6.46
CA TRP A 942 45.07 8.54 -6.33
C TRP A 942 44.73 7.92 -4.97
N ARG A 943 43.58 8.31 -4.41
CA ARG A 943 43.05 7.82 -3.12
C ARG A 943 41.53 7.68 -3.21
N ASN A 944 40.90 6.94 -2.30
CA ASN A 944 39.45 6.77 -2.33
C ASN A 944 38.75 7.86 -1.49
N CYS A 945 37.66 8.41 -2.02
CA CYS A 945 36.74 9.27 -1.28
C CYS A 945 35.99 8.46 -0.21
N THR A 946 35.47 9.13 0.81
CA THR A 946 34.32 8.56 1.54
C THR A 946 33.08 8.81 0.69
N TRP A 947 32.36 7.75 0.35
CA TRP A 947 31.18 7.82 -0.51
C TRP A 947 30.03 7.06 0.13
N ALA A 948 29.12 7.78 0.77
CA ALA A 948 28.02 7.19 1.55
C ALA A 948 26.81 6.81 0.66
N ASN A 949 27.04 6.07 -0.43
CA ASN A 949 25.97 5.51 -1.27
C ASN A 949 26.46 4.25 -1.99
N GLU A 950 25.61 3.23 -2.06
CA GLU A 950 25.90 1.91 -2.67
C GLU A 950 25.41 1.78 -4.13
N ASP A 951 24.88 2.85 -4.73
CA ASP A 951 24.47 2.81 -6.14
C ASP A 951 25.69 2.74 -7.08
N ASP A 952 25.64 1.79 -8.01
CA ASP A 952 26.70 1.42 -8.96
C ASP A 952 26.57 2.10 -10.34
N HIS A 953 25.58 2.98 -10.52
CA HIS A 953 25.37 3.73 -11.76
C HIS A 953 25.75 5.19 -11.56
N TYR A 954 26.93 5.61 -12.01
CA TYR A 954 27.32 7.03 -11.91
C TYR A 954 26.95 7.84 -13.15
N GLY A 955 26.92 7.20 -14.33
CA GLY A 955 26.67 7.89 -15.60
C GLY A 955 27.65 9.04 -15.82
N VAL A 956 27.12 10.23 -16.12
CA VAL A 956 27.89 11.50 -16.16
C VAL A 956 27.43 12.38 -15.00
N PRO A 957 28.12 12.33 -13.85
CA PRO A 957 27.73 13.10 -12.67
C PRO A 957 27.93 14.60 -12.89
N LEU A 958 26.99 15.42 -12.41
CA LEU A 958 27.11 16.88 -12.39
C LEU A 958 27.70 17.29 -11.04
N ILE A 959 28.91 17.87 -11.06
CA ILE A 959 29.53 18.45 -9.86
C ILE A 959 29.46 19.96 -9.94
N THR A 960 28.89 20.57 -8.91
CA THR A 960 28.87 22.02 -8.78
C THR A 960 29.15 22.49 -7.35
N ARG A 961 29.28 23.81 -7.17
CA ARG A 961 29.49 24.45 -5.87
C ARG A 961 28.38 25.46 -5.61
N VAL A 962 27.66 25.27 -4.50
CA VAL A 962 26.68 26.24 -4.00
C VAL A 962 27.22 26.81 -2.69
N GLY A 963 27.57 28.10 -2.71
CA GLY A 963 28.27 28.74 -1.59
C GLY A 963 29.61 28.07 -1.27
N GLN A 964 29.73 27.48 -0.07
CA GLN A 964 30.95 26.79 0.39
C GLN A 964 30.90 25.26 0.23
N LYS A 965 29.77 24.71 -0.22
CA LYS A 965 29.55 23.25 -0.32
C LYS A 965 29.70 22.78 -1.76
N PHE A 966 30.38 21.65 -1.93
CA PHE A 966 30.34 20.91 -3.19
C PHE A 966 29.11 20.01 -3.22
N MET A 967 28.48 19.94 -4.38
CA MET A 967 27.34 19.08 -4.65
C MET A 967 27.65 18.21 -5.85
N CYS A 968 27.30 16.93 -5.79
CA CYS A 968 27.42 15.97 -6.88
C CYS A 968 26.07 15.31 -7.09
N PHE A 969 25.49 15.52 -8.28
CA PHE A 969 24.22 14.96 -8.70
C PHE A 969 24.47 13.79 -9.66
N TYR A 970 23.97 12.60 -9.32
CA TYR A 970 24.06 11.41 -10.16
C TYR A 970 22.97 10.42 -9.76
N SER A 971 22.40 9.66 -10.70
CA SER A 971 21.39 8.61 -10.46
C SER A 971 20.40 8.92 -9.33
N ASP A 972 19.73 10.06 -9.45
CA ASP A 972 18.69 10.55 -8.53
C ASP A 972 19.19 10.86 -7.10
N CYS A 973 20.50 10.79 -6.90
CA CYS A 973 21.18 11.06 -5.65
C CYS A 973 21.86 12.43 -5.66
N VAL A 974 21.78 13.10 -4.51
CA VAL A 974 22.51 14.33 -4.21
C VAL A 974 23.54 14.04 -3.15
N MET A 975 24.82 14.12 -3.50
CA MET A 975 25.93 14.03 -2.55
C MET A 975 26.47 15.42 -2.24
N THR A 976 26.88 15.65 -1.00
CA THR A 976 27.47 16.92 -0.57
C THR A 976 28.82 16.72 0.10
N SER A 977 29.69 17.73 -0.02
CA SER A 977 30.97 17.81 0.70
C SER A 977 31.19 19.22 1.25
N ASP A 978 31.50 19.31 2.55
CA ASP A 978 31.49 20.55 3.32
C ASP A 978 32.73 21.44 3.14
N LYS A 979 33.76 21.02 2.35
CA LYS A 979 34.88 21.86 1.82
C LYS A 979 36.01 21.08 1.13
N ASN A 980 36.25 19.83 1.49
CA ASN A 980 37.47 19.10 1.07
C ASN A 980 37.31 18.38 -0.29
N GLY A 981 36.08 18.05 -0.70
CA GLY A 981 35.82 17.33 -1.95
C GLY A 981 36.27 15.86 -1.94
N TYR A 982 36.66 15.34 -0.78
CA TYR A 982 37.08 13.95 -0.58
C TYR A 982 36.12 13.19 0.34
N GLU A 983 35.40 13.92 1.20
CA GLU A 983 34.39 13.37 2.08
C GLU A 983 33.01 13.74 1.59
N TRP A 984 32.28 12.75 1.06
CA TRP A 984 30.96 12.92 0.49
C TRP A 984 29.90 12.22 1.33
N LYS A 985 28.82 12.95 1.60
CA LYS A 985 27.65 12.49 2.35
C LYS A 985 26.41 12.55 1.47
N LEU A 986 25.55 11.55 1.60
CA LEU A 986 24.24 11.55 0.96
C LEU A 986 23.35 12.62 1.61
N GLN A 987 22.80 13.50 0.77
CA GLN A 987 21.82 14.52 1.17
C GLN A 987 20.38 14.09 0.82
N SER A 988 20.15 13.55 -0.38
CA SER A 988 18.82 13.14 -0.86
C SER A 988 18.93 12.05 -1.94
N LYS A 989 17.88 11.22 -2.09
CA LYS A 989 17.69 10.22 -3.16
C LYS A 989 16.47 10.51 -4.05
N ASP A 990 15.89 11.71 -3.94
CA ASP A 990 14.58 12.03 -4.54
C ASP A 990 14.66 13.14 -5.60
N ILE A 991 15.87 13.65 -5.90
CA ILE A 991 16.06 14.81 -6.77
C ILE A 991 16.96 14.44 -7.95
N ARG A 992 16.38 14.43 -9.14
CA ARG A 992 17.08 14.14 -10.39
C ARG A 992 17.48 15.41 -11.13
N ILE A 993 18.68 15.91 -10.87
CA ILE A 993 19.23 17.09 -11.55
C ILE A 993 20.18 16.67 -12.66
N SER A 994 20.08 17.32 -13.81
CA SER A 994 20.92 17.08 -14.98
C SER A 994 21.77 18.27 -15.41
N ASP A 995 21.36 19.48 -15.07
CA ASP A 995 22.11 20.70 -15.37
C ASP A 995 21.84 21.75 -14.29
N CYS A 996 22.76 22.72 -14.16
CA CYS A 996 22.62 23.81 -13.20
C CYS A 996 23.13 25.13 -13.76
N ALA A 997 22.48 26.23 -13.36
CA ALA A 997 22.93 27.58 -13.62
C ALA A 997 22.98 28.36 -12.31
N HIS A 998 24.14 28.92 -12.00
CA HIS A 998 24.30 29.83 -10.86
C HIS A 998 23.95 31.24 -11.28
N LEU A 999 22.98 31.83 -10.58
CA LEU A 999 22.62 33.23 -10.67
C LEU A 999 23.20 33.97 -9.45
N GLN A 1000 23.06 35.29 -9.44
CA GLN A 1000 23.62 36.15 -8.40
C GLN A 1000 23.16 35.77 -6.98
N ASP A 1001 21.86 35.51 -6.79
CA ASP A 1001 21.24 35.28 -5.47
C ASP A 1001 20.79 33.84 -5.22
N MET A 1002 20.77 33.00 -6.27
CA MET A 1002 20.24 31.63 -6.23
C MET A 1002 20.80 30.78 -7.37
N SER A 1003 20.56 29.48 -7.32
CA SER A 1003 20.90 28.54 -8.40
C SER A 1003 19.64 27.88 -8.94
N LEU A 1004 19.55 27.78 -10.26
CA LEU A 1004 18.51 27.05 -10.98
C LEU A 1004 19.03 25.69 -11.38
N PHE A 1005 18.23 24.67 -11.17
CA PHE A 1005 18.55 23.29 -11.54
C PHE A 1005 17.46 22.74 -12.43
N SER A 1006 17.87 22.15 -13.55
CA SER A 1006 16.96 21.54 -14.52
C SER A 1006 17.11 20.03 -14.52
N THR A 1007 16.05 19.35 -14.96
CA THR A 1007 16.01 17.90 -15.04
C THR A 1007 15.83 17.45 -16.49
N LYS A 1008 16.39 16.30 -16.85
CA LYS A 1008 16.22 15.70 -18.18
C LYS A 1008 14.83 15.09 -18.40
N TRP A 1009 14.10 14.79 -17.32
CA TRP A 1009 12.88 13.96 -17.36
C TRP A 1009 11.65 14.63 -16.73
N GLY A 1010 11.83 15.58 -15.81
CA GLY A 1010 10.77 16.41 -15.26
C GLY A 1010 10.36 17.44 -16.30
N ARG A 1011 9.26 17.16 -17.00
CA ARG A 1011 8.80 17.93 -18.15
C ARG A 1011 8.28 19.31 -17.78
N GLU A 1012 7.95 19.56 -16.51
CA GLU A 1012 7.25 20.77 -16.05
C GLU A 1012 7.82 21.37 -14.76
N THR A 1013 9.01 20.94 -14.29
CA THR A 1013 9.54 21.39 -12.99
C THR A 1013 11.01 21.78 -13.07
N LEU A 1014 11.32 22.96 -12.55
CA LEU A 1014 12.67 23.41 -12.21
C LEU A 1014 12.84 23.41 -10.70
N TYR A 1015 14.08 23.28 -10.24
CA TYR A 1015 14.40 23.44 -8.82
C TYR A 1015 15.21 24.70 -8.60
N VAL A 1016 14.91 25.40 -7.50
CA VAL A 1016 15.59 26.64 -7.11
C VAL A 1016 16.21 26.44 -5.73
N SER A 1017 17.47 26.81 -5.56
CA SER A 1017 18.13 26.75 -4.25
C SER A 1017 19.12 27.89 -4.05
N GLN A 1018 19.15 28.49 -2.86
CA GLN A 1018 20.16 29.49 -2.47
C GLN A 1018 21.38 28.86 -1.79
N SER A 1019 21.15 27.85 -0.94
CA SER A 1019 22.17 27.24 -0.09
C SER A 1019 22.61 25.85 -0.54
N GLY A 1020 21.86 25.21 -1.44
CA GLY A 1020 22.02 23.81 -1.79
C GLY A 1020 21.45 22.85 -0.75
N GLU A 1021 20.85 23.34 0.35
CA GLU A 1021 20.25 22.50 1.39
C GLU A 1021 18.79 22.15 1.09
N ILE A 1022 18.05 23.13 0.57
CA ILE A 1022 16.63 23.02 0.24
C ILE A 1022 16.47 23.36 -1.24
N PHE A 1023 15.73 22.51 -1.95
CA PHE A 1023 15.39 22.69 -3.36
C PHE A 1023 13.89 22.97 -3.46
N ALA A 1024 13.52 24.22 -3.75
CA ALA A 1024 12.14 24.59 -3.97
C ALA A 1024 11.73 24.28 -5.41
N GLU A 1025 10.57 23.65 -5.57
CA GLU A 1025 10.00 23.36 -6.89
C GLU A 1025 9.39 24.63 -7.50
N LEU A 1026 9.77 24.92 -8.74
CA LEU A 1026 9.15 25.90 -9.60
C LEU A 1026 8.45 25.16 -10.75
N VAL A 1027 7.13 25.11 -10.70
CA VAL A 1027 6.29 24.45 -11.70
C VAL A 1027 6.06 25.38 -12.88
N LEU A 1028 6.37 24.88 -14.08
CA LEU A 1028 6.22 25.56 -15.36
C LEU A 1028 4.80 25.39 -15.94
N GLU A 1029 4.55 26.05 -17.07
CA GLU A 1029 3.32 25.83 -17.85
C GLU A 1029 3.23 24.36 -18.32
N GLU A 1030 2.02 23.84 -18.40
CA GLU A 1030 1.72 22.46 -18.79
C GLU A 1030 2.22 22.15 -20.20
N GLY A 1031 2.95 21.06 -20.37
CA GLY A 1031 3.59 20.72 -21.63
C GLY A 1031 4.96 20.07 -21.44
N THR A 1032 5.70 19.95 -22.53
CA THR A 1032 7.04 19.34 -22.51
C THR A 1032 8.11 20.41 -22.68
N TRP A 1033 8.91 20.64 -21.64
CA TRP A 1033 10.07 21.52 -21.66
C TRP A 1033 11.36 20.70 -21.89
N LYS A 1034 12.20 21.12 -22.85
CA LYS A 1034 13.46 20.46 -23.22
C LYS A 1034 14.59 21.45 -23.45
N HIS A 1035 15.83 20.96 -23.31
CA HIS A 1035 17.05 21.72 -23.58
C HIS A 1035 17.13 23.06 -22.82
N ILE A 1036 16.72 23.06 -21.55
CA ILE A 1036 16.72 24.28 -20.73
C ILE A 1036 18.17 24.69 -20.44
N ALA A 1037 18.54 25.90 -20.84
CA ALA A 1037 19.78 26.56 -20.49
C ALA A 1037 19.49 27.93 -19.85
N ALA A 1038 20.35 28.35 -18.91
CA ALA A 1038 20.11 29.53 -18.09
C ALA A 1038 21.42 30.25 -17.76
N ASN A 1039 21.36 31.59 -17.70
CA ASN A 1039 22.40 32.46 -17.16
C ASN A 1039 21.75 33.74 -16.57
N GLU A 1040 22.55 34.75 -16.21
CA GLU A 1040 22.06 36.02 -15.64
C GLU A 1040 21.14 36.83 -16.57
N GLN A 1041 21.24 36.66 -17.90
CA GLN A 1041 20.35 37.32 -18.85
C GLN A 1041 18.93 36.72 -18.84
N GLY A 1042 18.80 35.46 -18.39
CA GLY A 1042 17.55 34.73 -18.32
C GLY A 1042 17.71 33.25 -18.74
N THR A 1043 16.61 32.63 -19.14
CA THR A 1043 16.56 31.24 -19.59
C THR A 1043 16.20 31.12 -21.08
N LEU A 1044 16.54 29.99 -21.69
CA LEU A 1044 16.12 29.59 -23.02
C LEU A 1044 15.75 28.10 -23.01
N SER A 1045 14.65 27.74 -23.65
CA SER A 1045 14.15 26.35 -23.69
C SER A 1045 13.33 26.07 -24.94
N VAL A 1046 13.29 24.81 -25.36
CA VAL A 1046 12.27 24.30 -26.28
C VAL A 1046 11.03 23.92 -25.47
N TYR A 1047 9.86 24.33 -25.93
CA TYR A 1047 8.58 24.07 -25.28
C TYR A 1047 7.56 23.52 -26.29
N SER A 1048 6.93 22.40 -25.96
CA SER A 1048 5.84 21.82 -26.73
C SER A 1048 4.58 21.71 -25.85
N PRO A 1049 3.53 22.52 -26.06
CA PRO A 1049 2.28 22.41 -25.28
C PRO A 1049 1.55 21.10 -25.58
N ASN A 1050 1.74 20.53 -26.77
CA ASN A 1050 1.14 19.28 -27.22
C ASN A 1050 2.06 18.56 -28.23
N LYS A 1051 1.60 17.45 -28.83
CA LYS A 1051 2.39 16.66 -29.79
C LYS A 1051 2.54 17.30 -31.19
N HIS A 1052 1.84 18.39 -31.48
CA HIS A 1052 1.75 18.99 -32.81
C HIS A 1052 2.45 20.35 -32.94
N GLU A 1053 2.81 20.98 -31.82
CA GLU A 1053 3.39 22.31 -31.80
C GLU A 1053 4.63 22.34 -30.91
N THR A 1054 5.69 22.98 -31.40
CA THR A 1054 6.96 23.15 -30.67
C THR A 1054 7.50 24.56 -30.91
N PHE A 1055 7.91 25.23 -29.83
CA PHE A 1055 8.34 26.62 -29.83
C PHE A 1055 9.69 26.77 -29.12
N LEU A 1056 10.51 27.72 -29.58
CA LEU A 1056 11.64 28.22 -28.80
C LEU A 1056 11.15 29.35 -27.88
N ARG A 1057 11.35 29.23 -26.57
CA ARG A 1057 10.91 30.21 -25.57
C ARG A 1057 12.10 30.76 -24.79
N SER A 1058 12.10 32.09 -24.63
CA SER A 1058 13.03 32.85 -23.79
C SER A 1058 12.32 33.23 -22.50
N GLY A 1059 12.94 32.94 -21.35
CA GLY A 1059 12.42 33.28 -20.04
C GLY A 1059 13.19 34.43 -19.40
N ASN A 1060 12.46 35.33 -18.75
CA ASN A 1060 13.02 36.43 -17.97
C ASN A 1060 12.68 36.23 -16.49
N TYR A 1061 13.68 36.46 -15.62
CA TYR A 1061 13.48 36.33 -14.19
C TYR A 1061 12.70 37.50 -13.63
N ILE A 1062 11.65 37.20 -12.87
CA ILE A 1062 10.85 38.17 -12.14
C ILE A 1062 11.11 37.98 -10.66
N CYS A 1063 11.63 39.02 -10.01
CA CYS A 1063 11.88 39.06 -8.57
C CYS A 1063 11.15 40.27 -7.97
N HIS A 1064 10.22 40.04 -7.04
CA HIS A 1064 9.55 41.12 -6.31
C HIS A 1064 9.42 40.81 -4.82
N PRO A 1065 9.42 41.83 -3.94
CA PRO A 1065 9.23 41.62 -2.51
C PRO A 1065 7.87 40.97 -2.23
N LYS A 1066 7.85 40.00 -1.31
CA LYS A 1066 6.61 39.41 -0.82
C LYS A 1066 5.91 40.43 0.09
N ALA A 1067 4.65 40.74 -0.21
CA ALA A 1067 3.86 41.78 0.45
C ALA A 1067 3.57 41.46 1.93
#